data_AF-A0A9P5RER7-F1
#
_entry.id   AF-A0A9P5RER7-F1
#
_cell.length_a   1.000
_cell.length_b   1.000
_cell.length_c   1.000
_cell.angle_alpha   90.00
_cell.angle_beta   90.00
_cell.angle_gamma   90.00
#
_symmetry.space_group_name_H-M   'P 1'
#
loop_
_entity.id
_entity.type
_entity.pdbx_description
1 polymer ?
#
loop_
_entity_poly.entity_id
_entity_poly.type
_entity_poly.pdbx_seq_one_letter_code
_entity_poly.pdbx_strand_id
1 'polypeptide(L)'
;MTTSSTSPSAVSTLGRLLAHILTRSNASKAVGAYLLFILIKYRRTAYGVRPRPDLKGPRGYPLLGNVVEMITRPKTSRYETQEDNHRSPEYGPVYTVTVPGLGRIINLADPEKLDHVLRGNFWAYEKGAHLRNTLAPMVGEGIFGADGEHWRWQRKLSSHIFNVNAFRSYTNDVFCQEAQLVIDYLSQAAETGKVVDLQNIFYLFTLDSFGEIAFGQTFGCLKNPEQEVEFAAAFDRLNNALSERIVSPIWKIRDWWTGMAETVRKDTKTVHEFAYGVIKKRRQEIAEGSVRNRNDLMQLFMDARDESDQPLSDEMLKDELINMILAGRDTTAQALSWMFYAMHRSEASPEILFQLTEETDSVLEGGLPTYETCKQQKYAEACFFETLRLYPSVPQNLKRCVQDDILPGGVPVYKGENIGWCSWAMGRMEYLWGDDAKEFKPERWLTGERPSAAKFVSFHLGPRTCLGKSFAQLEAITITSMLMQKFTFELVEPDVEPRYLPALTLPMETGLPMRSPRSASYPVSIRIVPFPAVLTITVSLSSTMNYAAACERVFVIPELLVLVRQHLTKRELLSLMQVSRNLHDIFLPALYDQVDLRESSSIFCNRSATSSLVMSAPHIRQITLDNEFLTVYSKGVVAFKNTSDRALRQTVPLPPMDQLSGMSYHSNLAFPVLGDKAGYHMMAIRFMRFCWAIELSPLLTRLKANWLNLNNIHEPGVLTRAIGGLVHLRELSINIESGRRLWKQLIQGLTRHCPAQVQEIRLSWTPRESMHSNVLSVAEQDAVDKEEADLPMPQEPLLHLTSLDLEDCTYVASDEIYPFLVRCSRLTMLCVPPGFATEDEPCIANTVSTHCTMLRKVYRRNGRRERGEHATTLSLTLGALTNNILQHLLIGHIDRNDPHLCSMIPNHYESLVSIKFPKCRALPSNTILGILQNCLYLEEFVVEGNDEFLWDSSIPMEEAGEKPWASNRIRVLELAIDLGVIQDLYYPQPPDRPSGRQLTRILQLEAFYKRIAAQHRLTSLCLKVADKPEEGGQKGRLYD
;
A
#
# COMPACT_ATOMS: atom_id res chain seq x y z
N MET A 1 49.47 21.44 -7.92
CA MET A 1 50.21 22.28 -8.88
C MET A 1 49.23 22.85 -9.88
N THR A 2 48.95 24.15 -9.79
CA THR A 2 48.73 25.11 -10.90
C THR A 2 48.41 26.45 -10.24
N THR A 3 49.45 27.28 -10.15
CA THR A 3 49.39 28.69 -9.80
C THR A 3 48.69 29.47 -10.91
N SER A 4 47.64 30.23 -10.59
CA SER A 4 47.13 31.28 -11.49
C SER A 4 47.14 32.65 -10.81
N SER A 5 47.61 33.61 -11.59
CA SER A 5 48.14 34.91 -11.25
C SER A 5 47.05 35.94 -10.89
N THR A 6 47.10 36.49 -9.68
CA THR A 6 46.49 37.79 -9.38
C THR A 6 47.35 38.90 -9.98
N SER A 7 46.76 39.73 -10.84
CA SER A 7 47.42 40.88 -11.46
C SER A 7 47.88 41.92 -10.39
N PRO A 8 49.15 42.35 -10.37
CA PRO A 8 49.65 43.31 -9.36
C PRO A 8 49.31 44.79 -9.63
N SER A 9 48.53 45.11 -10.67
CA SER A 9 48.47 46.48 -11.22
C SER A 9 47.59 47.44 -10.40
N ALA A 10 46.41 47.03 -9.91
CA ALA A 10 45.50 47.95 -9.23
C ALA A 10 45.98 48.39 -7.83
N VAL A 11 46.52 47.44 -7.04
CA VAL A 11 47.06 47.71 -5.69
C VAL A 11 48.33 48.57 -5.76
N SER A 12 49.18 48.37 -6.77
CA SER A 12 50.38 49.19 -6.96
C SER A 12 50.09 50.60 -7.47
N THR A 13 48.93 50.83 -8.10
CA THR A 13 48.52 52.15 -8.62
C THR A 13 47.85 52.99 -7.52
N LEU A 14 47.01 52.37 -6.69
CA LEU A 14 46.39 53.03 -5.52
C LEU A 14 47.45 53.41 -4.46
N GLY A 15 48.43 52.52 -4.23
CA GLY A 15 49.57 52.80 -3.36
C GLY A 15 50.46 53.94 -3.85
N ARG A 16 50.68 54.03 -5.18
CA ARG A 16 51.39 55.15 -5.81
C ARG A 16 50.62 56.46 -5.70
N LEU A 17 49.30 56.44 -5.87
CA LEU A 17 48.43 57.62 -5.75
C LEU A 17 48.40 58.15 -4.30
N LEU A 18 48.28 57.26 -3.31
CA LEU A 18 48.33 57.61 -1.88
C LEU A 18 49.70 58.19 -1.50
N ALA A 19 50.80 57.59 -1.98
CA ALA A 19 52.14 58.12 -1.78
C ALA A 19 52.33 59.52 -2.42
N HIS A 20 51.67 59.78 -3.55
CA HIS A 20 51.72 61.08 -4.23
C HIS A 20 50.86 62.16 -3.56
N ILE A 21 49.75 61.77 -2.91
CA ILE A 21 48.90 62.66 -2.11
C ILE A 21 49.60 63.02 -0.78
N LEU A 22 50.35 62.08 -0.19
CA LEU A 22 51.09 62.28 1.06
C LEU A 22 52.32 63.22 0.94
N THR A 23 52.74 63.65 -0.27
CA THR A 23 53.97 64.44 -0.47
C THR A 23 53.77 65.93 -0.77
N ARG A 24 52.53 66.43 -0.99
CA ARG A 24 52.32 67.80 -1.50
C ARG A 24 52.03 68.90 -0.46
N SER A 25 51.12 68.70 0.49
CA SER A 25 50.76 69.72 1.51
C SER A 25 50.35 69.08 2.84
N ASN A 26 50.32 69.84 3.95
CA ASN A 26 49.85 69.34 5.24
C ASN A 26 48.37 68.87 5.19
N ALA A 27 47.53 69.53 4.39
CA ALA A 27 46.16 69.10 4.14
C ALA A 27 46.10 67.78 3.36
N SER A 28 46.95 67.63 2.33
CA SER A 28 47.03 66.40 1.54
C SER A 28 47.57 65.22 2.36
N LYS A 29 48.51 65.47 3.28
CA LYS A 29 49.00 64.48 4.26
C LYS A 29 47.88 64.03 5.21
N ALA A 30 47.09 64.97 5.74
CA ALA A 30 45.96 64.65 6.60
C ALA A 30 44.89 63.82 5.87
N VAL A 31 44.56 64.19 4.62
CA VAL A 31 43.63 63.43 3.77
C VAL A 31 44.17 62.03 3.46
N GLY A 32 45.45 61.92 3.07
CA GLY A 32 46.10 60.64 2.80
C GLY A 32 46.16 59.72 4.03
N ALA A 33 46.49 60.26 5.21
CA ALA A 33 46.49 59.53 6.47
C ALA A 33 45.08 59.07 6.87
N TYR A 34 44.06 59.91 6.65
CA TYR A 34 42.66 59.55 6.89
C TYR A 34 42.17 58.45 5.95
N LEU A 35 42.50 58.50 4.66
CA LEU A 35 42.20 57.45 3.69
C LEU A 35 42.89 56.13 4.04
N LEU A 36 44.16 56.18 4.46
CA LEU A 36 44.89 55.00 4.92
C LEU A 36 44.28 54.42 6.20
N PHE A 37 43.91 55.27 7.16
CA PHE A 37 43.20 54.85 8.38
C PHE A 37 41.87 54.16 8.04
N ILE A 38 41.09 54.72 7.10
CA ILE A 38 39.86 54.12 6.60
C ILE A 38 40.13 52.75 5.94
N LEU A 39 41.14 52.64 5.08
CA LEU A 39 41.51 51.38 4.43
C LEU A 39 41.97 50.31 5.42
N ILE A 40 42.69 50.69 6.48
CA ILE A 40 43.11 49.78 7.55
C ILE A 40 41.91 49.38 8.42
N LYS A 41 41.11 50.34 8.86
CA LYS A 41 39.94 50.13 9.73
C LYS A 41 38.90 49.22 9.06
N TYR A 42 38.65 49.45 7.77
CA TYR A 42 37.66 48.72 6.98
C TYR A 42 38.30 47.73 5.99
N ARG A 43 39.49 47.19 6.31
CA ARG A 43 40.25 46.29 5.42
C ARG A 43 39.52 44.99 5.03
N ARG A 44 38.53 44.58 5.82
CA ARG A 44 37.77 43.33 5.67
C ARG A 44 36.26 43.51 5.83
N THR A 45 35.79 44.75 5.95
CA THR A 45 34.39 45.06 6.25
C THR A 45 33.92 46.23 5.39
N ALA A 46 32.62 46.29 5.14
CA ALA A 46 32.00 47.44 4.50
C ALA A 46 32.24 48.74 5.30
N TYR A 47 32.37 49.86 4.59
CA TYR A 47 32.48 51.18 5.21
C TYR A 47 31.25 51.46 6.10
N GLY A 48 31.48 52.03 7.28
CA GLY A 48 30.43 52.34 8.26
C GLY A 48 30.01 51.17 9.15
N VAL A 49 30.55 49.96 8.93
CA VAL A 49 30.27 48.78 9.78
C VAL A 49 31.33 48.63 10.87
N ARG A 50 30.89 48.38 12.12
CA ARG A 50 31.80 48.13 13.23
C ARG A 50 32.57 46.81 13.02
N PRO A 51 33.91 46.78 13.19
CA PRO A 51 34.68 45.54 13.20
C PRO A 51 34.23 44.62 14.33
N ARG A 52 34.04 43.33 14.02
CA ARG A 52 33.62 42.27 14.97
C ARG A 52 34.55 41.07 14.77
N PRO A 53 35.67 40.98 15.52
CA PRO A 53 36.59 39.85 15.40
C PRO A 53 36.02 38.56 15.99
N ASP A 54 34.99 38.68 16.83
CA ASP A 54 34.25 37.59 17.46
C ASP A 54 33.37 36.81 16.48
N LEU A 55 32.95 37.43 15.36
CA LEU A 55 32.15 36.79 14.33
C LEU A 55 33.01 36.45 13.10
N LYS A 56 33.00 35.18 12.73
CA LYS A 56 33.71 34.68 11.54
C LYS A 56 32.82 34.70 10.30
N GLY A 57 33.44 34.72 9.13
CA GLY A 57 32.74 34.70 7.85
C GLY A 57 33.67 34.95 6.67
N PRO A 58 33.14 34.89 5.43
CA PRO A 58 33.93 35.06 4.21
C PRO A 58 34.63 36.42 4.16
N ARG A 59 35.84 36.43 3.59
CA ARG A 59 36.71 37.62 3.56
C ARG A 59 36.11 38.71 2.67
N GLY A 60 35.71 39.82 3.28
CA GLY A 60 35.28 41.01 2.56
C GLY A 60 36.44 41.80 1.94
N TYR A 61 36.16 42.49 0.84
CA TYR A 61 37.04 43.47 0.21
C TYR A 61 37.08 44.78 1.02
N PRO A 62 38.20 45.53 1.00
CA PRO A 62 38.28 46.82 1.69
C PRO A 62 37.16 47.75 1.27
N LEU A 63 36.47 48.36 2.24
CA LEU A 63 35.33 49.30 2.07
C LEU A 63 34.05 48.71 1.46
N LEU A 64 34.16 47.70 0.59
CA LEU A 64 33.04 47.07 -0.11
C LEU A 64 32.47 45.85 0.63
N GLY A 65 33.19 45.33 1.61
CA GLY A 65 32.78 44.10 2.31
C GLY A 65 32.61 42.95 1.33
N ASN A 66 31.51 42.21 1.44
CA ASN A 66 31.22 41.02 0.63
C ASN A 66 30.46 41.32 -0.66
N VAL A 67 30.24 42.60 -1.03
CA VAL A 67 29.44 42.95 -2.22
C VAL A 67 30.05 42.45 -3.52
N VAL A 68 31.38 42.51 -3.67
CA VAL A 68 32.05 42.03 -4.89
C VAL A 68 31.72 40.54 -5.09
N GLU A 69 31.89 39.74 -4.04
CA GLU A 69 31.56 38.32 -4.05
C GLU A 69 30.07 38.06 -4.36
N MET A 70 29.17 38.86 -3.80
CA MET A 70 27.73 38.74 -4.08
C MET A 70 27.34 39.08 -5.52
N ILE A 71 28.10 39.94 -6.20
CA ILE A 71 27.83 40.35 -7.59
C ILE A 71 28.56 39.46 -8.60
N THR A 72 29.77 38.99 -8.28
CA THR A 72 30.59 38.20 -9.22
C THR A 72 30.19 36.73 -9.26
N ARG A 73 29.59 36.19 -8.19
CA ARG A 73 29.07 34.82 -8.21
C ARG A 73 27.80 34.71 -9.05
N PRO A 74 27.58 33.59 -9.76
CA PRO A 74 26.31 33.34 -10.41
C PRO A 74 25.17 33.46 -9.41
N LYS A 75 24.16 34.27 -9.71
CA LYS A 75 23.02 34.47 -8.81
C LYS A 75 22.29 33.16 -8.46
N THR A 76 22.37 32.17 -9.35
CA THR A 76 21.85 30.79 -9.23
C THR A 76 22.66 29.87 -8.31
N SER A 77 23.74 30.37 -7.68
CA SER A 77 24.57 29.62 -6.71
C SER A 77 24.49 30.19 -5.30
N ARG A 78 23.52 31.08 -5.07
CA ARG A 78 23.42 31.90 -3.85
C ARG A 78 23.10 31.04 -2.64
N TYR A 79 22.18 30.09 -2.74
CA TYR A 79 21.75 29.30 -1.60
C TYR A 79 22.77 28.21 -1.25
N GLU A 80 23.39 27.61 -2.27
CA GLU A 80 24.53 26.69 -2.16
C GLU A 80 25.70 27.38 -1.46
N THR A 81 26.02 28.63 -1.83
CA THR A 81 27.07 29.39 -1.15
C THR A 81 26.77 29.58 0.35
N GLN A 82 25.51 29.77 0.74
CA GLN A 82 25.14 29.89 2.14
C GLN A 82 25.22 28.53 2.86
N GLU A 83 24.80 27.45 2.20
CA GLU A 83 24.99 26.09 2.68
C GLU A 83 26.48 25.79 2.93
N ASP A 84 27.35 26.08 1.96
CA ASP A 84 28.80 25.89 2.06
C ASP A 84 29.40 26.71 3.21
N ASN A 85 28.97 27.97 3.38
CA ASN A 85 29.43 28.81 4.48
C ASN A 85 29.04 28.21 5.85
N HIS A 86 27.84 27.65 5.97
CA HIS A 86 27.41 27.00 7.21
C HIS A 86 28.08 25.64 7.45
N ARG A 87 28.40 24.90 6.38
CA ARG A 87 29.15 23.63 6.44
C ARG A 87 30.64 23.85 6.74
N SER A 88 31.17 25.04 6.49
CA SER A 88 32.58 25.36 6.73
C SER A 88 32.94 25.15 8.21
N PRO A 89 33.96 24.32 8.53
CA PRO A 89 34.44 24.16 9.90
C PRO A 89 35.04 25.45 10.46
N GLU A 90 35.38 26.42 9.60
CA GLU A 90 35.87 27.73 10.04
C GLU A 90 34.76 28.57 10.67
N TYR A 91 33.54 28.54 10.09
CA TYR A 91 32.44 29.44 10.46
C TYR A 91 31.35 28.74 11.28
N GLY A 92 30.95 27.53 10.86
CA GLY A 92 29.90 26.76 11.50
C GLY A 92 28.49 27.36 11.33
N PRO A 93 27.56 27.09 12.27
CA PRO A 93 26.14 27.45 12.12
C PRO A 93 25.85 28.95 12.21
N VAL A 94 26.84 29.78 12.55
CA VAL A 94 26.73 31.24 12.64
C VAL A 94 27.89 31.88 11.89
N TYR A 95 27.60 32.64 10.84
CA TYR A 95 28.62 33.40 10.10
C TYR A 95 28.14 34.80 9.75
N THR A 96 29.07 35.68 9.38
CA THR A 96 28.75 37.08 9.10
C THR A 96 29.24 37.54 7.72
N VAL A 97 28.44 38.40 7.09
CA VAL A 97 28.80 39.15 5.87
C VAL A 97 28.53 40.64 6.09
N THR A 98 29.24 41.49 5.35
CA THR A 98 29.05 42.94 5.42
C THR A 98 28.77 43.54 4.05
N VAL A 99 27.76 44.40 3.97
CA VAL A 99 27.29 45.00 2.72
C VAL A 99 27.14 46.51 2.95
N PRO A 100 27.75 47.39 2.14
CA PRO A 100 27.55 48.84 2.20
C PRO A 100 26.06 49.21 2.12
N GLY A 101 25.62 50.12 2.96
CA GLY A 101 24.21 50.55 3.06
C GLY A 101 23.31 49.61 3.86
N LEU A 102 23.47 48.29 3.73
CA LEU A 102 22.69 47.30 4.48
C LEU A 102 23.28 47.01 5.87
N GLY A 103 24.60 47.11 6.02
CA GLY A 103 25.32 46.88 7.27
C GLY A 103 25.85 45.44 7.40
N ARG A 104 25.92 44.95 8.64
CA ARG A 104 26.29 43.57 8.95
C ARG A 104 25.06 42.66 8.87
N ILE A 105 25.23 41.49 8.27
CA ILE A 105 24.26 40.39 8.33
C ILE A 105 24.94 39.24 9.09
N ILE A 106 24.27 38.74 10.12
CA ILE A 106 24.65 37.56 10.90
C ILE A 106 23.69 36.45 10.44
N ASN A 107 24.22 35.50 9.67
CA ASN A 107 23.44 34.38 9.14
C ASN A 107 23.42 33.24 10.16
N LEU A 108 22.22 32.75 10.45
CA LEU A 108 21.95 31.70 11.42
C LEU A 108 21.42 30.45 10.71
N ALA A 109 21.94 29.28 11.09
CA ALA A 109 21.38 27.97 10.77
C ALA A 109 21.10 27.11 12.01
N ASP A 110 21.12 27.75 13.19
CA ASP A 110 20.89 27.12 14.49
C ASP A 110 19.42 27.32 14.92
N PRO A 111 18.65 26.24 15.11
CA PRO A 111 17.24 26.33 15.51
C PRO A 111 17.01 27.07 16.84
N GLU A 112 17.88 26.92 17.84
CA GLU A 112 17.70 27.57 19.15
C GLU A 112 17.83 29.08 19.04
N LYS A 113 18.82 29.55 18.28
CA LYS A 113 19.02 31.00 18.02
C LYS A 113 17.88 31.57 17.18
N LEU A 114 17.35 30.81 16.23
CA LEU A 114 16.20 31.22 15.43
C LEU A 114 14.90 31.28 16.26
N ASP A 115 14.70 30.35 17.18
CA ASP A 115 13.56 30.38 18.12
C ASP A 115 13.61 31.63 19.00
N HIS A 116 14.79 31.99 19.51
CA HIS A 116 15.00 33.24 20.23
C HIS A 116 14.64 34.47 19.38
N VAL A 117 15.16 34.57 18.15
CA VAL A 117 14.91 35.74 17.29
C VAL A 117 13.44 35.87 16.87
N LEU A 118 12.79 34.76 16.53
CA LEU A 118 11.46 34.78 15.91
C LEU A 118 10.31 34.62 16.91
N ARG A 119 10.56 34.07 18.09
CA ARG A 119 9.57 33.86 19.14
C ARG A 119 9.98 34.49 20.47
N GLY A 120 11.17 34.19 20.98
CA GLY A 120 11.62 34.59 22.32
C GLY A 120 11.70 36.11 22.52
N ASN A 121 12.51 36.79 21.72
CA ASN A 121 12.71 38.24 21.75
C ASN A 121 12.22 38.91 20.45
N PHE A 122 11.05 38.50 19.99
CA PHE A 122 10.46 38.91 18.72
C PHE A 122 10.46 40.44 18.48
N TRP A 123 10.16 41.25 19.51
CA TRP A 123 10.05 42.71 19.39
C TRP A 123 11.39 43.42 19.15
N ALA A 124 12.53 42.79 19.44
CA ALA A 124 13.84 43.32 19.13
C ALA A 124 14.22 43.18 17.64
N TYR A 125 13.41 42.45 16.84
CA TYR A 125 13.73 42.07 15.46
C TYR A 125 12.60 42.41 14.48
N GLU A 126 12.77 43.50 13.74
CA GLU A 126 11.81 44.00 12.74
C GLU A 126 12.23 43.61 11.31
N LYS A 127 11.38 43.83 10.29
CA LYS A 127 11.82 43.72 8.89
C LYS A 127 12.78 44.86 8.52
N GLY A 128 12.52 46.05 9.08
CA GLY A 128 13.39 47.21 8.97
C GLY A 128 13.23 48.00 7.66
N ALA A 129 13.68 49.25 7.69
CA ALA A 129 13.42 50.23 6.63
C ALA A 129 13.94 49.83 5.24
N HIS A 130 15.01 49.04 5.14
CA HIS A 130 15.55 48.61 3.84
C HIS A 130 14.57 47.72 3.08
N LEU A 131 14.03 46.69 3.75
CA LEU A 131 13.09 45.76 3.13
C LEU A 131 11.74 46.45 2.88
N ARG A 132 11.24 47.22 3.86
CA ARG A 132 10.01 47.99 3.73
C ARG A 132 10.03 48.94 2.53
N ASN A 133 11.06 49.77 2.41
CA ASN A 133 11.14 50.75 1.32
C ASN A 133 11.32 50.09 -0.06
N THR A 134 11.93 48.90 -0.10
CA THR A 134 12.13 48.16 -1.35
C THR A 134 10.83 47.53 -1.84
N LEU A 135 10.03 47.00 -0.92
CA LEU A 135 8.76 46.33 -1.23
C LEU A 135 7.55 47.29 -1.29
N ALA A 136 7.66 48.49 -0.73
CA ALA A 136 6.58 49.49 -0.66
C ALA A 136 5.79 49.70 -1.97
N PRO A 137 6.40 49.70 -3.19
CA PRO A 137 5.64 49.83 -4.42
C PRO A 137 4.58 48.73 -4.65
N MET A 138 4.78 47.54 -4.05
CA MET A 138 3.85 46.42 -4.17
C MET A 138 2.99 46.26 -2.91
N VAL A 139 3.61 46.22 -1.74
CA VAL A 139 2.94 45.81 -0.49
C VAL A 139 2.41 46.97 0.34
N GLY A 140 2.74 48.21 0.00
CA GLY A 140 2.37 49.40 0.77
C GLY A 140 2.68 49.26 2.27
N GLU A 141 1.72 49.64 3.10
CA GLU A 141 1.73 49.46 4.56
C GLU A 141 0.92 48.22 4.99
N GLY A 142 0.70 47.26 4.08
CA GLY A 142 0.05 45.99 4.37
C GLY A 142 0.88 45.07 5.27
N ILE A 143 0.33 43.91 5.61
CA ILE A 143 0.91 43.00 6.63
C ILE A 143 2.36 42.57 6.36
N PHE A 144 2.81 42.59 5.10
CA PHE A 144 4.21 42.33 4.76
C PHE A 144 5.11 43.57 4.84
N GLY A 145 4.59 44.78 4.73
CA GLY A 145 5.33 46.04 4.91
C GLY A 145 5.39 46.51 6.36
N ALA A 146 4.43 46.10 7.19
CA ALA A 146 4.24 46.58 8.56
C ALA A 146 5.19 45.94 9.60
N ASP A 147 5.56 46.74 10.60
CA ASP A 147 6.26 46.35 11.83
C ASP A 147 5.55 46.97 13.06
N GLY A 148 5.94 46.59 14.29
CA GLY A 148 5.40 47.17 15.52
C GLY A 148 3.90 46.92 15.76
N GLU A 149 3.23 47.90 16.36
CA GLU A 149 1.80 47.83 16.71
C GLU A 149 0.88 47.80 15.49
N HIS A 150 1.21 48.52 14.41
CA HIS A 150 0.45 48.50 13.15
C HIS A 150 0.36 47.07 12.57
N TRP A 151 1.50 46.36 12.56
CA TRP A 151 1.53 44.95 12.18
C TRP A 151 0.69 44.07 13.14
N ARG A 152 0.74 44.34 14.45
CA ARG A 152 -0.01 43.58 15.45
C ARG A 152 -1.51 43.71 15.24
N TRP A 153 -1.99 44.91 14.94
CA TRP A 153 -3.40 45.16 14.62
C TRP A 153 -3.81 44.41 13.35
N GLN A 154 -3.09 44.59 12.24
CA GLN A 154 -3.36 43.85 10.98
C GLN A 154 -3.35 42.34 11.22
N ARG A 155 -2.35 41.84 11.96
CA ARG A 155 -2.24 40.41 12.30
C ARG A 155 -3.45 39.90 13.06
N LYS A 156 -3.96 40.68 14.03
CA LYS A 156 -5.15 40.31 14.80
C LYS A 156 -6.39 40.27 13.89
N LEU A 157 -6.56 41.27 13.04
CA LEU A 157 -7.67 41.36 12.08
C LEU A 157 -7.64 40.18 11.10
N SER A 158 -6.55 40.01 10.35
CA SER A 158 -6.44 38.96 9.34
C SER A 158 -6.51 37.55 9.97
N SER A 159 -5.96 37.35 11.18
CA SER A 159 -6.12 36.06 11.89
C SER A 159 -7.56 35.74 12.26
N HIS A 160 -8.41 36.73 12.51
CA HIS A 160 -9.84 36.51 12.78
C HIS A 160 -10.55 36.08 11.49
N ILE A 161 -10.31 36.80 10.39
CA ILE A 161 -10.88 36.55 9.06
C ILE A 161 -10.55 35.13 8.59
N PHE A 162 -9.28 34.70 8.68
CA PHE A 162 -8.82 33.38 8.23
C PHE A 162 -9.36 32.20 9.08
N ASN A 163 -9.92 32.47 10.26
CA ASN A 163 -10.52 31.46 11.14
C ASN A 163 -12.03 31.30 10.96
N VAL A 164 -12.68 32.13 10.14
CA VAL A 164 -14.11 32.02 9.85
C VAL A 164 -14.38 30.75 9.04
N ASN A 165 -15.21 29.84 9.57
CA ASN A 165 -15.52 28.56 8.90
C ASN A 165 -16.13 28.77 7.50
N ALA A 166 -17.03 29.75 7.35
CA ALA A 166 -17.66 30.07 6.07
C ALA A 166 -16.63 30.48 5.01
N PHE A 167 -15.57 31.20 5.41
CA PHE A 167 -14.47 31.57 4.53
C PHE A 167 -13.68 30.32 4.08
N ARG A 168 -13.40 29.39 4.99
CA ARG A 168 -12.69 28.14 4.66
C ARG A 168 -13.45 27.26 3.67
N SER A 169 -14.76 27.09 3.87
CA SER A 169 -15.60 26.34 2.92
C SER A 169 -15.64 27.02 1.55
N TYR A 170 -15.86 28.33 1.51
CA TYR A 170 -15.83 29.10 0.26
C TYR A 170 -14.50 28.94 -0.48
N THR A 171 -13.37 29.03 0.22
CA THR A 171 -12.04 28.85 -0.37
C THR A 171 -11.82 27.44 -0.95
N ASN A 172 -12.29 26.39 -0.26
CA ASN A 172 -12.23 25.02 -0.80
C ASN A 172 -13.00 24.90 -2.11
N ASP A 173 -14.21 25.46 -2.17
CA ASP A 173 -15.05 25.42 -3.36
C ASP A 173 -14.39 26.15 -4.53
N VAL A 174 -13.77 27.31 -4.29
CA VAL A 174 -12.99 28.04 -5.31
C VAL A 174 -11.82 27.18 -5.80
N PHE A 175 -11.04 26.56 -4.90
CA PHE A 175 -9.92 25.71 -5.31
C PHE A 175 -10.38 24.53 -6.18
N CYS A 176 -11.49 23.86 -5.84
CA CYS A 176 -12.03 22.79 -6.67
C CYS A 176 -12.50 23.28 -8.05
N GLN A 177 -13.14 24.46 -8.11
CA GLN A 177 -13.62 25.04 -9.36
C GLN A 177 -12.46 25.40 -10.29
N GLU A 178 -11.45 26.10 -9.77
CA GLU A 178 -10.28 26.50 -10.55
C GLU A 178 -9.41 25.28 -10.92
N ALA A 179 -9.34 24.27 -10.04
CA ALA A 179 -8.67 22.99 -10.34
C ALA A 179 -9.37 22.23 -11.48
N GLN A 180 -10.69 22.31 -11.57
CA GLN A 180 -11.42 21.72 -12.70
C GLN A 180 -11.05 22.38 -14.03
N LEU A 181 -10.85 23.71 -14.06
CA LEU A 181 -10.39 24.39 -15.28
C LEU A 181 -8.98 23.95 -15.68
N VAL A 182 -8.09 23.71 -14.72
CA VAL A 182 -6.78 23.11 -14.98
C VAL A 182 -6.91 21.73 -15.61
N ILE A 183 -7.79 20.87 -15.07
CA ILE A 183 -8.05 19.53 -15.60
C ILE A 183 -8.60 19.60 -17.02
N ASP A 184 -9.52 20.53 -17.30
CA ASP A 184 -10.10 20.69 -18.62
C ASP A 184 -9.05 21.11 -19.65
N TYR A 185 -8.16 22.04 -19.29
CA TYR A 185 -7.03 22.45 -20.12
C TYR A 185 -6.03 21.30 -20.36
N LEU A 186 -5.62 20.61 -19.30
CA LEU A 186 -4.68 19.49 -19.38
C LEU A 186 -5.26 18.32 -20.16
N SER A 187 -6.57 18.08 -20.08
CA SER A 187 -7.25 17.04 -20.87
C SER A 187 -7.11 17.30 -22.38
N GLN A 188 -7.27 18.54 -22.82
CA GLN A 188 -7.09 18.93 -24.23
C GLN A 188 -5.61 18.83 -24.66
N ALA A 189 -4.68 19.24 -23.79
CA ALA A 189 -3.25 19.10 -24.07
C ALA A 189 -2.82 17.62 -24.16
N ALA A 190 -3.39 16.77 -23.30
CA ALA A 190 -3.13 15.34 -23.28
C ALA A 190 -3.63 14.62 -24.55
N GLU A 191 -4.75 15.06 -25.14
CA GLU A 191 -5.25 14.54 -26.42
C GLU A 191 -4.27 14.75 -27.58
N THR A 192 -3.50 15.83 -27.53
CA THR A 192 -2.52 16.19 -28.56
C THR A 192 -1.09 15.77 -28.22
N GLY A 193 -0.88 15.17 -27.03
CA GLY A 193 0.46 14.85 -26.52
C GLY A 193 1.34 16.09 -26.30
N LYS A 194 0.73 17.26 -26.13
CA LYS A 194 1.42 18.55 -25.98
C LYS A 194 2.19 18.56 -24.66
N VAL A 195 3.45 18.99 -24.72
CA VAL A 195 4.23 19.30 -23.51
C VAL A 195 3.66 20.58 -22.91
N VAL A 196 3.33 20.54 -21.62
CA VAL A 196 2.79 21.67 -20.88
C VAL A 196 3.77 22.08 -19.80
N ASP A 197 4.03 23.39 -19.68
CA ASP A 197 4.74 23.93 -18.54
C ASP A 197 3.78 23.99 -17.33
N LEU A 198 3.85 23.00 -16.44
CA LEU A 198 3.00 22.96 -15.25
C LEU A 198 3.29 24.10 -14.27
N GLN A 199 4.51 24.67 -14.27
CA GLN A 199 4.80 25.82 -13.42
C GLN A 199 3.91 27.00 -13.83
N ASN A 200 3.85 27.31 -15.13
CA ASN A 200 2.97 28.36 -15.63
C ASN A 200 1.51 28.09 -15.27
N ILE A 201 1.04 26.85 -15.45
CA ILE A 201 -0.34 26.47 -15.09
C ILE A 201 -0.62 26.65 -13.60
N PHE A 202 0.29 26.29 -12.70
CA PHE A 202 0.12 26.53 -11.27
C PHE A 202 0.12 28.03 -10.91
N TYR A 203 0.89 28.86 -11.61
CA TYR A 203 0.81 30.33 -11.43
C TYR A 203 -0.54 30.89 -11.87
N LEU A 204 -1.12 30.38 -12.96
CA LEU A 204 -2.44 30.80 -13.42
C LEU A 204 -3.55 30.31 -12.47
N PHE A 205 -3.47 29.06 -12.04
CA PHE A 205 -4.41 28.45 -11.09
C PHE A 205 -4.48 29.20 -9.77
N THR A 206 -3.33 29.45 -9.15
CA THR A 206 -3.27 30.18 -7.88
C THR A 206 -3.64 31.66 -8.06
N LEU A 207 -3.37 32.27 -9.23
CA LEU A 207 -3.77 33.64 -9.53
C LEU A 207 -5.30 33.77 -9.64
N ASP A 208 -5.95 32.92 -10.41
CA ASP A 208 -7.42 32.94 -10.55
C ASP A 208 -8.10 32.59 -9.23
N SER A 209 -7.58 31.59 -8.50
CA SER A 209 -8.06 31.23 -7.16
C SER A 209 -8.00 32.40 -6.19
N PHE A 210 -6.84 33.08 -6.08
CA PHE A 210 -6.71 34.25 -5.21
C PHE A 210 -7.35 35.51 -5.77
N GLY A 211 -7.61 35.59 -7.07
CA GLY A 211 -8.48 36.62 -7.66
C GLY A 211 -9.90 36.51 -7.12
N GLU A 212 -10.47 35.30 -7.17
CA GLU A 212 -11.80 35.04 -6.62
C GLU A 212 -11.82 35.18 -5.09
N ILE A 213 -10.86 34.60 -4.37
CA ILE A 213 -10.81 34.66 -2.90
C ILE A 213 -10.57 36.08 -2.37
N ALA A 214 -9.65 36.83 -2.98
CA ALA A 214 -9.31 38.18 -2.51
C ALA A 214 -10.29 39.23 -3.05
N PHE A 215 -10.59 39.23 -4.35
CA PHE A 215 -11.35 40.28 -5.03
C PHE A 215 -12.81 39.90 -5.32
N GLY A 216 -13.21 38.64 -5.10
CA GLY A 216 -14.54 38.12 -5.46
C GLY A 216 -14.79 38.12 -6.98
N GLN A 217 -13.71 38.05 -7.76
CA GLN A 217 -13.73 37.91 -9.22
C GLN A 217 -12.50 37.14 -9.74
N THR A 218 -12.74 36.05 -10.46
CA THR A 218 -11.71 35.36 -11.25
C THR A 218 -11.19 36.27 -12.39
N PHE A 219 -9.89 36.20 -12.68
CA PHE A 219 -9.30 36.92 -13.83
C PHE A 219 -9.53 36.19 -15.15
N GLY A 220 -9.92 34.90 -15.07
CA GLY A 220 -10.17 34.05 -16.22
C GLY A 220 -8.90 33.72 -17.01
N CYS A 221 -7.73 33.80 -16.38
CA CYS A 221 -6.46 33.47 -17.00
C CYS A 221 -6.39 32.00 -17.42
N LEU A 222 -7.02 31.09 -16.67
CA LEU A 222 -7.07 29.66 -16.99
C LEU A 222 -7.99 29.33 -18.19
N LYS A 223 -8.93 30.19 -18.55
CA LYS A 223 -9.80 29.95 -19.73
C LYS A 223 -9.01 30.04 -21.02
N ASN A 224 -8.06 30.97 -21.09
CA ASN A 224 -7.14 31.13 -22.21
C ASN A 224 -5.71 31.29 -21.67
N PRO A 225 -5.03 30.19 -21.28
CA PRO A 225 -3.68 30.26 -20.70
C PRO A 225 -2.62 30.88 -21.59
N GLU A 226 -2.89 30.97 -22.90
CA GLU A 226 -2.01 31.57 -23.91
C GLU A 226 -2.23 33.08 -24.07
N GLN A 227 -3.32 33.63 -23.52
CA GLN A 227 -3.64 35.05 -23.59
C GLN A 227 -3.18 35.77 -22.31
N GLU A 228 -2.28 36.73 -22.48
CA GLU A 228 -1.75 37.51 -21.36
C GLU A 228 -2.79 38.53 -20.85
N VAL A 229 -3.10 38.50 -19.55
CA VAL A 229 -3.94 39.50 -18.89
C VAL A 229 -3.05 40.65 -18.41
N GLU A 230 -3.40 41.88 -18.75
CA GLU A 230 -2.57 43.07 -18.48
C GLU A 230 -2.19 43.21 -16.99
N PHE A 231 -3.14 42.96 -16.08
CA PHE A 231 -2.89 42.97 -14.64
C PHE A 231 -1.85 41.92 -14.23
N ALA A 232 -2.01 40.67 -14.67
CA ALA A 232 -1.10 39.57 -14.34
C ALA A 232 0.32 39.85 -14.83
N ALA A 233 0.44 40.34 -16.07
CA ALA A 233 1.72 40.73 -16.67
C ALA A 233 2.43 41.86 -15.91
N ALA A 234 1.68 42.90 -15.54
CA ALA A 234 2.21 44.02 -14.76
C ALA A 234 2.63 43.56 -13.35
N PHE A 235 1.84 42.71 -12.72
CA PHE A 235 2.15 42.12 -11.42
C PHE A 235 3.44 41.30 -11.46
N ASP A 236 3.62 40.45 -12.48
CA ASP A 236 4.81 39.61 -12.64
C ASP A 236 6.08 40.42 -12.91
N ARG A 237 6.00 41.41 -13.80
CA ARG A 237 7.12 42.33 -14.05
C ARG A 237 7.50 43.11 -12.80
N LEU A 238 6.51 43.62 -12.06
CA LEU A 238 6.74 44.33 -10.80
C LEU A 238 7.39 43.42 -9.77
N ASN A 239 6.84 42.23 -9.54
CA ASN A 239 7.37 41.28 -8.57
C ASN A 239 8.81 40.85 -8.89
N ASN A 240 9.10 40.58 -10.17
CA ASN A 240 10.45 40.28 -10.63
C ASN A 240 11.42 41.45 -10.40
N ALA A 241 11.02 42.68 -10.76
CA ALA A 241 11.86 43.85 -10.55
C ALA A 241 12.16 44.11 -9.06
N LEU A 242 11.17 43.98 -8.18
CA LEU A 242 11.34 44.15 -6.73
C LEU A 242 12.17 43.02 -6.12
N SER A 243 11.95 41.78 -6.56
CA SER A 243 12.77 40.63 -6.20
C SER A 243 14.24 40.88 -6.53
N GLU A 244 14.52 41.41 -7.72
CA GLU A 244 15.89 41.73 -8.09
C GLU A 244 16.52 42.83 -7.22
N ARG A 245 15.71 43.78 -6.70
CA ARG A 245 16.18 44.82 -5.78
C ARG A 245 16.57 44.26 -4.42
N ILE A 246 15.89 43.20 -3.96
CA ILE A 246 16.20 42.52 -2.70
C ILE A 246 17.52 41.75 -2.82
N VAL A 247 17.74 41.07 -3.94
CA VAL A 247 18.94 40.23 -4.10
C VAL A 247 20.19 41.02 -4.49
N SER A 248 20.05 42.21 -5.08
CA SER A 248 21.16 43.02 -5.59
C SER A 248 21.50 44.21 -4.68
N PRO A 249 22.70 44.26 -4.08
CA PRO A 249 23.10 45.39 -3.21
C PRO A 249 23.30 46.72 -3.96
N ILE A 250 23.39 46.69 -5.30
CA ILE A 250 23.61 47.87 -6.15
C ILE A 250 22.39 48.24 -7.00
N TRP A 251 21.20 47.75 -6.64
CA TRP A 251 19.99 47.89 -7.43
C TRP A 251 19.64 49.34 -7.78
N LYS A 252 19.91 50.30 -6.90
CA LYS A 252 19.65 51.74 -7.18
C LYS A 252 20.45 52.27 -8.36
N ILE A 253 21.71 51.85 -8.47
CA ILE A 253 22.60 52.25 -9.57
C ILE A 253 22.12 51.57 -10.86
N ARG A 254 21.81 50.27 -10.78
CA ARG A 254 21.27 49.50 -11.89
C ARG A 254 19.98 50.12 -12.42
N ASP A 255 19.00 50.36 -11.55
CA ASP A 255 17.68 50.87 -11.95
C ASP A 255 17.76 52.27 -12.56
N TRP A 256 18.67 53.11 -12.07
CA TRP A 256 18.97 54.41 -12.66
C TRP A 256 19.58 54.26 -14.07
N TRP A 257 20.49 53.30 -14.27
CA TRP A 257 21.13 53.04 -15.56
C TRP A 257 20.19 52.37 -16.58
N THR A 258 19.39 51.39 -16.16
CA THR A 258 18.57 50.56 -17.06
C THR A 258 17.17 51.13 -17.32
N GLY A 259 16.76 52.19 -16.63
CA GLY A 259 15.40 52.73 -16.70
C GLY A 259 14.35 51.90 -15.96
N MET A 260 14.76 50.85 -15.21
CA MET A 260 13.86 49.95 -14.48
C MET A 260 12.97 50.69 -13.46
N ALA A 261 13.43 51.85 -12.95
CA ALA A 261 12.64 52.68 -12.06
C ALA A 261 11.30 53.13 -12.68
N GLU A 262 11.29 53.42 -13.99
CA GLU A 262 10.09 53.85 -14.71
C GLU A 262 9.14 52.67 -14.97
N THR A 263 9.68 51.50 -15.32
CA THR A 263 8.89 50.26 -15.44
C THR A 263 8.19 49.93 -14.12
N VAL A 264 8.92 49.96 -13.00
CA VAL A 264 8.34 49.72 -11.67
C VAL A 264 7.23 50.73 -11.36
N ARG A 265 7.41 52.01 -11.69
CA ARG A 265 6.38 53.04 -11.47
C ARG A 265 5.14 52.79 -12.32
N LYS A 266 5.30 52.42 -13.59
CA LYS A 266 4.20 52.10 -14.50
C LYS A 266 3.42 50.86 -14.02
N ASP A 267 4.12 49.77 -13.74
CA ASP A 267 3.48 48.52 -13.32
C ASP A 267 2.81 48.65 -11.94
N THR A 268 3.43 49.41 -11.01
CA THR A 268 2.79 49.78 -9.72
C THR A 268 1.46 50.49 -9.94
N LYS A 269 1.43 51.45 -10.89
CA LYS A 269 0.20 52.19 -11.21
C LYS A 269 -0.87 51.24 -11.76
N THR A 270 -0.54 50.36 -12.70
CA THR A 270 -1.48 49.38 -13.27
C THR A 270 -2.08 48.47 -12.18
N VAL A 271 -1.24 47.90 -11.30
CA VAL A 271 -1.69 47.03 -10.20
C VAL A 271 -2.60 47.78 -9.23
N HIS A 272 -2.25 49.02 -8.87
CA HIS A 272 -3.06 49.85 -7.97
C HIS A 272 -4.40 50.27 -8.60
N GLU A 273 -4.40 50.71 -9.85
CA GLU A 273 -5.62 51.12 -10.57
C GLU A 273 -6.61 49.97 -10.69
N PHE A 274 -6.11 48.76 -10.93
CA PHE A 274 -6.94 47.57 -10.93
C PHE A 274 -7.60 47.34 -9.55
N ALA A 275 -6.82 47.31 -8.48
CA ALA A 275 -7.33 47.08 -7.14
C ALA A 275 -8.35 48.14 -6.71
N TYR A 276 -8.08 49.42 -6.97
CA TYR A 276 -9.03 50.51 -6.73
C TYR A 276 -10.30 50.37 -7.57
N GLY A 277 -10.19 49.92 -8.83
CA GLY A 277 -11.32 49.63 -9.70
C GLY A 277 -12.27 48.60 -9.09
N VAL A 278 -11.72 47.50 -8.56
CA VAL A 278 -12.53 46.45 -7.92
C VAL A 278 -13.17 46.95 -6.62
N ILE A 279 -12.43 47.65 -5.76
CA ILE A 279 -12.94 48.22 -4.51
C ILE A 279 -14.13 49.14 -4.80
N LYS A 280 -13.97 50.05 -5.78
CA LYS A 280 -15.01 50.99 -6.18
C LYS A 280 -16.26 50.27 -6.68
N LYS A 281 -16.09 49.25 -7.53
CA LYS A 281 -17.20 48.44 -8.05
C LYS A 281 -17.97 47.75 -6.92
N ARG A 282 -17.28 47.10 -5.98
CA ARG A 282 -17.94 46.45 -4.84
C ARG A 282 -18.69 47.43 -3.95
N ARG A 283 -18.12 48.61 -3.67
CA ARG A 283 -18.84 49.64 -2.89
C ARG A 283 -20.12 50.11 -3.60
N GLN A 284 -20.11 50.20 -4.93
CA GLN A 284 -21.32 50.51 -5.72
C GLN A 284 -22.38 49.40 -5.59
N GLU A 285 -21.98 48.14 -5.75
CA GLU A 285 -22.88 46.98 -5.59
C GLU A 285 -23.54 46.92 -4.20
N ILE A 286 -22.76 47.22 -3.15
CA ILE A 286 -23.29 47.31 -1.77
C ILE A 286 -24.29 48.46 -1.63
N ALA A 287 -23.99 49.63 -2.20
CA ALA A 287 -24.86 50.81 -2.15
C ALA A 287 -26.18 50.60 -2.92
N GLU A 288 -26.14 49.87 -4.03
CA GLU A 288 -27.30 49.49 -4.84
C GLU A 288 -28.14 48.35 -4.20
N GLY A 289 -27.63 47.73 -3.12
CA GLY A 289 -28.26 46.61 -2.45
C GLY A 289 -28.28 45.32 -3.29
N SER A 290 -27.50 45.27 -4.38
CA SER A 290 -27.45 44.14 -5.32
C SER A 290 -26.65 42.95 -4.78
N VAL A 291 -25.81 43.17 -3.76
CA VAL A 291 -25.03 42.11 -3.10
C VAL A 291 -25.19 42.22 -1.58
N ARG A 292 -25.67 41.15 -0.94
CA ARG A 292 -25.59 40.94 0.52
C ARG A 292 -24.93 39.59 0.80
N ASN A 293 -24.01 39.55 1.76
CA ASN A 293 -23.38 38.34 2.31
C ASN A 293 -22.52 37.53 1.32
N ARG A 294 -21.45 38.14 0.77
CA ARG A 294 -20.36 37.37 0.18
C ARG A 294 -19.38 36.92 1.26
N ASN A 295 -18.81 35.74 1.10
CA ASN A 295 -17.82 35.18 2.03
C ASN A 295 -16.37 35.41 1.55
N ASP A 296 -16.13 36.29 0.56
CA ASP A 296 -14.79 36.62 0.06
C ASP A 296 -14.01 37.56 1.02
N LEU A 297 -12.68 37.61 0.88
CA LEU A 297 -11.84 38.43 1.76
C LEU A 297 -12.17 39.92 1.64
N MET A 298 -12.46 40.43 0.45
CA MET A 298 -12.80 41.84 0.26
C MET A 298 -14.03 42.22 1.10
N GLN A 299 -15.08 41.40 1.10
CA GLN A 299 -16.25 41.63 1.94
C GLN A 299 -15.87 41.63 3.44
N LEU A 300 -15.10 40.63 3.88
CA LEU A 300 -14.68 40.50 5.27
C LEU A 300 -13.81 41.69 5.73
N PHE A 301 -12.95 42.23 4.86
CA PHE A 301 -12.18 43.45 5.14
C PHE A 301 -13.01 44.73 5.06
N MET A 302 -13.99 44.82 4.17
CA MET A 302 -14.92 45.96 4.13
C MET A 302 -15.82 46.04 5.37
N ASP A 303 -16.16 44.89 5.95
CA ASP A 303 -16.93 44.81 7.20
C ASP A 303 -16.08 45.10 8.45
N ALA A 304 -14.75 45.05 8.32
CA ALA A 304 -13.81 45.31 9.40
C ALA A 304 -13.71 46.79 9.79
N ARG A 305 -13.03 47.04 10.92
CA ARG A 305 -12.73 48.36 11.46
C ARG A 305 -11.24 48.50 11.76
N ASP A 306 -10.73 49.73 11.63
CA ASP A 306 -9.35 50.10 11.93
C ASP A 306 -9.09 50.25 13.45
N GLU A 307 -7.89 50.68 13.82
CA GLU A 307 -7.51 50.92 15.23
C GLU A 307 -8.35 52.00 15.92
N SER A 308 -8.97 52.90 15.16
CA SER A 308 -9.81 54.01 15.63
C SER A 308 -11.32 53.69 15.51
N ASP A 309 -11.65 52.41 15.32
CA ASP A 309 -13.01 51.90 15.11
C ASP A 309 -13.73 52.51 13.88
N GLN A 310 -12.97 52.94 12.87
CA GLN A 310 -13.48 53.46 11.61
C GLN A 310 -13.46 52.37 10.51
N PRO A 311 -14.34 52.44 9.49
CA PRO A 311 -14.24 51.57 8.33
C PRO A 311 -12.87 51.69 7.66
N LEU A 312 -12.34 50.57 7.15
CA LEU A 312 -11.06 50.59 6.44
C LEU A 312 -11.09 51.53 5.23
N SER A 313 -10.04 52.33 5.09
CA SER A 313 -9.86 53.19 3.93
C SER A 313 -9.59 52.38 2.66
N ASP A 314 -9.86 52.97 1.50
CA ASP A 314 -9.60 52.30 0.22
C ASP A 314 -8.11 52.00 0.01
N GLU A 315 -7.22 52.82 0.57
CA GLU A 315 -5.77 52.57 0.57
C GLU A 315 -5.41 51.32 1.38
N MET A 316 -5.98 51.18 2.59
CA MET A 316 -5.77 50.01 3.44
C MET A 316 -6.36 48.73 2.82
N LEU A 317 -7.55 48.83 2.23
CA LEU A 317 -8.16 47.71 1.50
C LEU A 317 -7.28 47.29 0.31
N LYS A 318 -6.81 48.24 -0.49
CA LYS A 318 -5.91 47.98 -1.62
C LYS A 318 -4.63 47.28 -1.15
N ASP A 319 -4.00 47.79 -0.09
CA ASP A 319 -2.80 47.18 0.48
C ASP A 319 -3.07 45.74 0.91
N GLU A 320 -4.12 45.50 1.68
CA GLU A 320 -4.42 44.15 2.18
C GLU A 320 -4.74 43.18 1.03
N LEU A 321 -5.56 43.58 0.05
CA LEU A 321 -5.92 42.73 -1.09
C LEU A 321 -4.71 42.36 -1.97
N ILE A 322 -3.81 43.31 -2.24
CA ILE A 322 -2.57 43.03 -2.99
C ILE A 322 -1.65 42.12 -2.17
N ASN A 323 -1.54 42.33 -0.86
CA ASN A 323 -0.75 41.47 0.02
C ASN A 323 -1.31 40.03 0.00
N MET A 324 -2.63 39.84 -0.04
CA MET A 324 -3.24 38.51 -0.11
C MET A 324 -2.95 37.78 -1.42
N ILE A 325 -3.05 38.44 -2.59
CA ILE A 325 -2.64 37.81 -3.87
C ILE A 325 -1.15 37.45 -3.81
N LEU A 326 -0.29 38.40 -3.42
CA LEU A 326 1.16 38.16 -3.40
C LEU A 326 1.52 36.99 -2.48
N ALA A 327 0.85 36.86 -1.33
CA ALA A 327 1.05 35.76 -0.40
C ALA A 327 0.64 34.41 -0.99
N GLY A 328 -0.59 34.35 -1.50
CA GLY A 328 -1.26 33.10 -1.86
C GLY A 328 -0.82 32.54 -3.20
N ARG A 329 -0.56 33.41 -4.18
CA ARG A 329 -0.25 33.01 -5.56
C ARG A 329 1.12 32.36 -5.68
N ASP A 330 2.17 33.16 -5.55
CA ASP A 330 3.51 32.74 -5.96
C ASP A 330 4.06 31.63 -5.05
N THR A 331 3.74 31.68 -3.76
CA THR A 331 4.31 30.73 -2.80
C THR A 331 3.72 29.33 -2.97
N THR A 332 2.41 29.20 -3.19
CA THR A 332 1.78 27.89 -3.43
C THR A 332 2.10 27.37 -4.83
N ALA A 333 2.10 28.22 -5.87
CA ALA A 333 2.42 27.81 -7.24
C ALA A 333 3.82 27.18 -7.34
N GLN A 334 4.80 27.77 -6.65
CA GLN A 334 6.15 27.22 -6.61
C GLN A 334 6.24 25.95 -5.77
N ALA A 335 5.55 25.89 -4.63
CA ALA A 335 5.50 24.67 -3.83
C ALA A 335 4.96 23.51 -4.66
N LEU A 336 3.88 23.72 -5.42
CA LEU A 336 3.32 22.73 -6.34
C LEU A 336 4.32 22.35 -7.44
N SER A 337 4.96 23.33 -8.06
CA SER A 337 5.95 23.08 -9.12
C SER A 337 7.11 22.22 -8.62
N TRP A 338 7.73 22.59 -7.50
CA TRP A 338 8.81 21.81 -6.89
C TRP A 338 8.34 20.46 -6.37
N MET A 339 7.08 20.32 -5.94
CA MET A 339 6.52 19.05 -5.50
C MET A 339 6.38 18.08 -6.68
N PHE A 340 5.79 18.54 -7.78
CA PHE A 340 5.69 17.73 -9.00
C PHE A 340 7.07 17.38 -9.55
N TYR A 341 8.03 18.30 -9.55
CA TYR A 341 9.42 17.97 -9.89
C TYR A 341 10.01 16.89 -8.96
N ALA A 342 9.94 17.09 -7.64
CA ALA A 342 10.58 16.20 -6.67
C ALA A 342 10.01 14.78 -6.68
N MET A 343 8.72 14.62 -7.00
CA MET A 343 8.06 13.31 -7.12
C MET A 343 8.30 12.61 -8.46
N HIS A 344 8.73 13.33 -9.51
CA HIS A 344 8.88 12.79 -10.88
C HIS A 344 10.31 12.80 -11.43
N ARG A 345 11.30 13.34 -10.68
CA ARG A 345 12.72 13.23 -11.05
C ARG A 345 13.21 11.78 -10.99
N SER A 346 14.31 11.46 -11.67
CA SER A 346 14.75 10.06 -11.83
C SER A 346 15.20 9.40 -10.52
N GLU A 347 15.68 10.16 -9.54
CA GLU A 347 16.01 9.63 -8.21
C GLU A 347 14.79 9.51 -7.28
N ALA A 348 13.61 9.93 -7.71
CA ALA A 348 12.39 9.77 -6.93
C ALA A 348 12.01 8.29 -6.84
N SER A 349 11.67 7.85 -5.63
CA SER A 349 11.18 6.50 -5.39
C SER A 349 9.82 6.32 -6.10
N PRO A 350 9.64 5.30 -6.96
CA PRO A 350 8.36 5.00 -7.61
C PRO A 350 7.21 4.80 -6.62
N GLU A 351 7.53 4.36 -5.40
CA GLU A 351 6.59 4.18 -4.30
C GLU A 351 5.90 5.49 -3.88
N ILE A 352 6.53 6.66 -4.09
CA ILE A 352 5.94 7.95 -3.73
C ILE A 352 4.67 8.21 -4.54
N LEU A 353 4.72 8.05 -5.86
CA LEU A 353 3.55 8.25 -6.72
C LEU A 353 2.50 7.17 -6.47
N PHE A 354 2.92 5.93 -6.19
CA PHE A 354 2.01 4.84 -5.84
C PHE A 354 1.24 5.15 -4.55
N GLN A 355 1.93 5.48 -3.45
CA GLN A 355 1.30 5.78 -2.15
C GLN A 355 0.42 7.03 -2.22
N LEU A 356 0.84 8.06 -2.96
CA LEU A 356 0.03 9.26 -3.17
C LEU A 356 -1.26 8.95 -3.94
N THR A 357 -1.19 8.09 -4.96
CA THR A 357 -2.35 7.69 -5.76
C THR A 357 -3.28 6.79 -4.94
N GLU A 358 -2.75 5.80 -4.23
CA GLU A 358 -3.52 4.91 -3.36
C GLU A 358 -4.25 5.68 -2.23
N GLU A 359 -3.56 6.61 -1.58
CA GLU A 359 -4.17 7.48 -0.57
C GLU A 359 -5.26 8.36 -1.19
N THR A 360 -5.00 8.95 -2.35
CA THR A 360 -5.97 9.81 -3.03
C THR A 360 -7.23 9.02 -3.41
N ASP A 361 -7.08 7.84 -4.00
CA ASP A 361 -8.18 7.00 -4.46
C ASP A 361 -9.00 6.46 -3.28
N SER A 362 -8.34 6.02 -2.20
CA SER A 362 -9.00 5.51 -1.00
C SER A 362 -9.73 6.58 -0.20
N VAL A 363 -9.17 7.79 -0.07
CA VAL A 363 -9.80 8.87 0.71
C VAL A 363 -10.93 9.55 -0.05
N LEU A 364 -10.81 9.66 -1.38
CA LEU A 364 -11.79 10.40 -2.19
C LEU A 364 -12.84 9.50 -2.84
N GLU A 365 -12.57 8.23 -3.08
CA GLU A 365 -13.48 7.27 -3.73
C GLU A 365 -14.05 7.83 -5.07
N GLY A 366 -13.22 8.57 -5.82
CA GLY A 366 -13.60 9.24 -7.08
C GLY A 366 -14.38 10.55 -6.93
N GLY A 367 -14.56 11.04 -5.70
CA GLY A 367 -15.19 12.32 -5.37
C GLY A 367 -14.26 13.53 -5.44
N LEU A 368 -14.85 14.72 -5.25
CA LEU A 368 -14.10 15.97 -5.13
C LEU A 368 -13.51 16.12 -3.72
N PRO A 369 -12.29 16.68 -3.59
CA PRO A 369 -11.74 16.99 -2.28
C PRO A 369 -12.59 18.00 -1.50
N THR A 370 -12.78 17.71 -0.22
CA THR A 370 -13.34 18.61 0.77
C THR A 370 -12.27 18.96 1.80
N TYR A 371 -12.53 20.00 2.61
CA TYR A 371 -11.63 20.37 3.69
C TYR A 371 -11.28 19.20 4.65
N GLU A 372 -12.26 18.33 4.94
CA GLU A 372 -12.03 17.19 5.83
C GLU A 372 -11.31 16.03 5.15
N THR A 373 -11.58 15.75 3.87
CA THR A 373 -10.85 14.71 3.13
C THR A 373 -9.40 15.12 2.86
N CYS A 374 -9.12 16.40 2.58
CA CYS A 374 -7.75 16.90 2.45
C CYS A 374 -6.94 16.73 3.74
N LYS A 375 -7.56 16.82 4.93
CA LYS A 375 -6.87 16.53 6.19
C LYS A 375 -6.54 15.05 6.38
N GLN A 376 -7.27 14.16 5.74
CA GLN A 376 -7.06 12.71 5.83
C GLN A 376 -5.92 12.24 4.93
N GLN A 377 -5.59 13.01 3.88
CA GLN A 377 -4.47 12.72 2.97
C GLN A 377 -3.11 13.11 3.60
N LYS A 378 -2.62 12.24 4.49
CA LYS A 378 -1.39 12.44 5.27
C LYS A 378 -0.13 12.30 4.42
N TYR A 379 -0.14 11.43 3.42
CA TYR A 379 0.96 11.24 2.50
C TYR A 379 1.11 12.45 1.57
N ALA A 380 0.00 12.97 1.04
CA ALA A 380 0.00 14.24 0.28
C ALA A 380 0.52 15.41 1.14
N GLU A 381 0.07 15.52 2.40
CA GLU A 381 0.59 16.51 3.36
C GLU A 381 2.10 16.33 3.60
N ALA A 382 2.58 15.09 3.71
CA ALA A 382 3.98 14.76 3.89
C ALA A 382 4.84 15.14 2.68
N CYS A 383 4.38 14.83 1.46
CA CYS A 383 5.03 15.26 0.22
C CYS A 383 5.14 16.79 0.17
N PHE A 384 4.07 17.51 0.48
CA PHE A 384 4.06 18.97 0.49
C PHE A 384 5.09 19.56 1.47
N PHE A 385 5.18 19.05 2.69
CA PHE A 385 6.16 19.53 3.66
C PHE A 385 7.59 19.12 3.32
N GLU A 386 7.80 17.93 2.77
CA GLU A 386 9.11 17.49 2.31
C GLU A 386 9.59 18.35 1.14
N THR A 387 8.67 18.74 0.24
CA THR A 387 8.96 19.70 -0.82
C THR A 387 9.39 21.01 -0.21
N LEU A 388 8.66 21.57 0.75
CA LEU A 388 9.03 22.85 1.37
C LEU A 388 10.29 22.79 2.24
N ARG A 389 10.77 21.60 2.60
CA ARG A 389 12.05 21.41 3.29
C ARG A 389 13.20 21.58 2.32
N LEU A 390 13.13 20.94 1.16
CA LEU A 390 14.16 21.01 0.11
C LEU A 390 14.00 22.27 -0.76
N TYR A 391 12.79 22.63 -1.11
CA TYR A 391 12.47 23.72 -2.03
C TYR A 391 11.49 24.70 -1.37
N PRO A 392 11.90 25.40 -0.30
CA PRO A 392 11.05 26.39 0.36
C PRO A 392 10.75 27.54 -0.60
N SER A 393 9.46 27.87 -0.76
CA SER A 393 9.04 28.97 -1.65
C SER A 393 9.64 30.32 -1.25
N VAL A 394 9.97 30.54 0.04
CA VAL A 394 10.72 31.70 0.53
C VAL A 394 12.04 31.23 1.15
N PRO A 395 13.12 31.13 0.36
CA PRO A 395 14.36 30.48 0.77
C PRO A 395 15.23 31.33 1.71
N GLN A 396 15.23 32.66 1.54
CA GLN A 396 16.07 33.58 2.32
C GLN A 396 15.23 34.60 3.07
N ASN A 397 15.59 34.83 4.33
CA ASN A 397 14.93 35.79 5.20
C ASN A 397 15.92 36.72 5.89
N LEU A 398 15.44 37.91 6.27
CA LEU A 398 16.22 38.94 6.94
C LEU A 398 15.37 39.66 7.99
N LYS A 399 15.97 39.93 9.15
CA LYS A 399 15.44 40.80 10.21
C LYS A 399 16.48 41.82 10.62
N ARG A 400 16.05 42.99 11.07
CA ARG A 400 16.90 44.04 11.59
C ARG A 400 16.71 44.16 13.10
N CYS A 401 17.81 44.12 13.82
CA CYS A 401 17.86 44.32 15.26
C CYS A 401 17.61 45.81 15.58
N VAL A 402 16.58 46.11 16.36
CA VAL A 402 16.22 47.49 16.76
C VAL A 402 16.68 47.85 18.18
N GLN A 403 17.06 46.84 18.96
CA GLN A 403 17.59 46.96 20.31
C GLN A 403 18.68 45.89 20.52
N ASP A 404 19.79 46.25 21.17
CA ASP A 404 20.87 45.32 21.50
C ASP A 404 20.35 44.07 22.21
N ASP A 405 20.87 42.90 21.82
CA ASP A 405 20.45 41.59 22.33
C ASP A 405 21.64 40.60 22.39
N ILE A 406 21.46 39.48 23.08
CA ILE A 406 22.42 38.38 23.17
C ILE A 406 21.70 37.08 22.81
N LEU A 407 22.11 36.46 21.70
CA LEU A 407 21.57 35.17 21.28
C LEU A 407 22.03 34.03 22.22
N PRO A 408 21.27 32.93 22.30
CA PRO A 408 21.70 31.70 22.95
C PRO A 408 23.12 31.29 22.53
N GLY A 409 23.96 30.93 23.50
CA GLY A 409 25.40 30.71 23.29
C GLY A 409 26.26 31.98 23.37
N GLY A 410 25.69 33.12 23.80
CA GLY A 410 26.46 34.32 24.17
C GLY A 410 26.90 35.19 22.99
N VAL A 411 26.21 35.11 21.84
CA VAL A 411 26.56 35.89 20.64
C VAL A 411 25.87 37.26 20.70
N PRO A 412 26.59 38.38 20.86
CA PRO A 412 25.97 39.69 20.93
C PRO A 412 25.51 40.17 19.55
N VAL A 413 24.32 40.77 19.50
CA VAL A 413 23.72 41.38 18.31
C VAL A 413 23.41 42.83 18.66
N TYR A 414 23.98 43.76 17.91
CA TYR A 414 23.81 45.19 18.19
C TYR A 414 22.72 45.80 17.33
N LYS A 415 22.09 46.85 17.86
CA LYS A 415 21.12 47.68 17.14
C LYS A 415 21.66 48.11 15.78
N GLY A 416 20.88 47.83 14.75
CA GLY A 416 21.19 48.12 13.35
C GLY A 416 21.89 46.98 12.61
N GLU A 417 22.36 45.94 13.30
CA GLU A 417 22.78 44.69 12.65
C GLU A 417 21.55 43.90 12.16
N ASN A 418 21.75 43.04 11.16
CA ASN A 418 20.70 42.21 10.61
C ASN A 418 20.96 40.74 10.92
N ILE A 419 19.88 40.00 11.18
CA ILE A 419 19.86 38.55 11.29
C ILE A 419 19.30 37.97 10.00
N GLY A 420 20.07 37.10 9.34
CA GLY A 420 19.65 36.36 8.15
C GLY A 420 19.52 34.87 8.43
N TRP A 421 18.68 34.17 7.68
CA TRP A 421 18.69 32.71 7.62
C TRP A 421 18.21 32.23 6.27
N CYS A 422 18.72 31.07 5.87
CA CYS A 422 18.43 30.43 4.60
C CYS A 422 17.72 29.11 4.86
N SER A 423 16.39 29.09 4.76
CA SER A 423 15.57 27.88 4.91
C SER A 423 15.99 26.79 3.93
N TRP A 424 16.40 27.18 2.71
CA TRP A 424 16.88 26.25 1.69
C TRP A 424 18.15 25.52 2.12
N ALA A 425 19.10 26.25 2.73
CA ALA A 425 20.34 25.67 3.22
C ALA A 425 20.06 24.80 4.45
N MET A 426 19.29 25.30 5.42
CA MET A 426 18.92 24.55 6.62
C MET A 426 18.19 23.24 6.30
N GLY A 427 17.38 23.22 5.24
CA GLY A 427 16.71 22.03 4.74
C GLY A 427 17.69 20.91 4.38
N ARG A 428 18.91 21.21 3.92
CA ARG A 428 19.89 20.24 3.42
C ARG A 428 21.04 19.94 4.39
N MET A 429 20.98 20.45 5.61
CA MET A 429 22.06 20.28 6.59
C MET A 429 21.98 18.91 7.27
N GLU A 430 23.03 18.11 7.11
CA GLU A 430 23.14 16.75 7.68
C GLU A 430 23.06 16.77 9.20
N TYR A 431 23.66 17.76 9.87
CA TYR A 431 23.56 17.88 11.34
C TYR A 431 22.14 18.21 11.84
N LEU A 432 21.24 18.67 10.96
CA LEU A 432 19.83 18.88 11.28
C LEU A 432 18.99 17.66 10.86
N TRP A 433 19.22 17.10 9.67
CA TRP A 433 18.29 16.14 9.04
C TRP A 433 18.83 14.71 8.87
N GLY A 434 20.09 14.45 9.23
CA GLY A 434 20.77 13.17 9.04
C GLY A 434 21.50 13.06 7.70
N ASP A 435 22.17 11.93 7.47
CA ASP A 435 22.98 11.70 6.25
C ASP A 435 22.13 11.75 4.96
N ASP A 436 20.84 11.44 5.08
CA ASP A 436 19.86 11.46 3.99
C ASP A 436 19.19 12.85 3.80
N ALA A 437 19.77 13.92 4.35
CA ALA A 437 19.21 15.28 4.32
C ALA A 437 18.88 15.82 2.91
N LYS A 438 19.53 15.34 1.86
CA LYS A 438 19.27 15.80 0.47
C LYS A 438 18.24 14.94 -0.28
N GLU A 439 17.87 13.80 0.28
CA GLU A 439 16.87 12.90 -0.29
C GLU A 439 15.45 13.46 -0.07
N PHE A 440 14.58 13.28 -1.05
CA PHE A 440 13.16 13.62 -0.92
C PHE A 440 12.43 12.41 -0.33
N LYS A 441 12.10 12.49 0.96
CA LYS A 441 11.58 11.36 1.76
C LYS A 441 10.36 11.79 2.59
N PRO A 442 9.15 11.71 2.03
CA PRO A 442 7.91 12.10 2.71
C PRO A 442 7.71 11.41 4.08
N GLU A 443 8.21 10.19 4.25
CA GLU A 443 8.07 9.38 5.46
C GLU A 443 8.63 10.05 6.73
N ARG A 444 9.52 11.04 6.59
CA ARG A 444 9.99 11.91 7.69
C ARG A 444 8.86 12.63 8.42
N TRP A 445 7.75 12.88 7.73
CA TRP A 445 6.60 13.62 8.26
C TRP A 445 5.49 12.69 8.78
N LEU A 446 5.62 11.39 8.55
CA LEU A 446 4.65 10.36 8.96
C LEU A 446 5.10 9.61 10.23
N THR A 447 6.41 9.55 10.49
CA THR A 447 6.99 8.78 11.59
C THR A 447 7.45 9.70 12.73
N GLY A 448 7.10 9.38 13.98
CA GLY A 448 7.64 10.04 15.19
C GLY A 448 7.10 11.45 15.50
N GLU A 449 7.91 12.26 16.20
CA GLU A 449 7.60 13.65 16.55
C GLU A 449 7.90 14.60 15.37
N ARG A 450 6.93 15.44 14.99
CA ARG A 450 7.11 16.44 13.91
C ARG A 450 8.30 17.36 14.20
N PRO A 451 9.12 17.73 13.19
CA PRO A 451 10.19 18.71 13.35
C PRO A 451 9.69 20.00 14.00
N SER A 452 10.48 20.56 14.92
CA SER A 452 10.15 21.86 15.51
C SER A 452 10.08 22.94 14.42
N ALA A 453 9.23 23.94 14.60
CA ALA A 453 9.11 25.05 13.64
C ALA A 453 10.40 25.86 13.47
N ALA A 454 11.32 25.80 14.45
CA ALA A 454 12.63 26.43 14.34
C ALA A 454 13.62 25.60 13.49
N LYS A 455 13.44 24.26 13.46
CA LYS A 455 14.17 23.37 12.55
C LYS A 455 13.61 23.43 11.12
N PHE A 456 12.28 23.54 11.00
CA PHE A 456 11.56 23.70 9.72
C PHE A 456 10.85 25.06 9.64
N VAL A 457 11.59 26.08 9.25
CA VAL A 457 11.17 27.49 9.31
C VAL A 457 10.52 28.02 8.02
N SER A 458 10.11 27.14 7.09
CA SER A 458 9.52 27.53 5.79
C SER A 458 8.22 28.33 5.92
N PHE A 459 7.47 28.17 7.02
CA PHE A 459 6.29 28.97 7.36
C PHE A 459 6.53 29.98 8.50
N HIS A 460 7.80 30.26 8.83
CA HIS A 460 8.22 30.98 10.04
C HIS A 460 7.72 30.32 11.35
N LEU A 461 8.00 30.96 12.48
CA LEU A 461 7.47 30.60 13.79
C LEU A 461 7.15 31.85 14.62
N GLY A 462 6.45 31.64 15.73
CA GLY A 462 6.13 32.71 16.67
C GLY A 462 5.04 33.66 16.14
N PRO A 463 5.04 34.94 16.56
CA PRO A 463 3.98 35.89 16.20
C PRO A 463 3.80 36.11 14.69
N ARG A 464 4.84 35.89 13.87
CA ARG A 464 4.81 36.02 12.40
C ARG A 464 4.67 34.70 11.64
N THR A 465 4.27 33.59 12.28
CA THR A 465 3.94 32.35 11.55
C THR A 465 2.95 32.63 10.43
N CYS A 466 3.16 32.07 9.24
CA CYS A 466 2.32 32.30 8.06
C CYS A 466 0.82 32.08 8.36
N LEU A 467 -0.01 33.09 8.10
CA LEU A 467 -1.48 32.98 8.24
C LEU A 467 -2.07 31.99 7.25
N GLY A 468 -1.54 32.00 6.02
CA GLY A 468 -2.00 31.16 4.93
C GLY A 468 -1.52 29.71 4.99
N LYS A 469 -0.80 29.26 6.03
CA LYS A 469 -0.22 27.91 6.08
C LYS A 469 -1.26 26.83 5.79
N SER A 470 -2.39 26.85 6.50
CA SER A 470 -3.45 25.85 6.31
C SER A 470 -4.16 25.97 4.95
N PHE A 471 -4.22 27.18 4.38
CA PHE A 471 -4.80 27.42 3.06
C PHE A 471 -3.88 26.94 1.95
N ALA A 472 -2.57 27.22 2.02
CA ALA A 472 -1.59 26.70 1.07
C ALA A 472 -1.54 25.17 1.08
N GLN A 473 -1.64 24.54 2.26
CA GLN A 473 -1.78 23.09 2.37
C GLN A 473 -3.06 22.59 1.71
N LEU A 474 -4.20 23.22 2.00
CA LEU A 474 -5.49 22.85 1.43
C LEU A 474 -5.49 22.97 -0.10
N GLU A 475 -5.03 24.11 -0.62
CA GLU A 475 -4.91 24.39 -2.05
C GLU A 475 -4.01 23.36 -2.73
N ALA A 476 -2.82 23.13 -2.18
CA ALA A 476 -1.84 22.22 -2.77
C ALA A 476 -2.34 20.76 -2.78
N ILE A 477 -2.94 20.29 -1.69
CA ILE A 477 -3.50 18.93 -1.62
C ILE A 477 -4.69 18.83 -2.59
N THR A 478 -5.61 19.81 -2.60
CA THR A 478 -6.80 19.80 -3.49
C THR A 478 -6.43 19.61 -4.96
N ILE A 479 -5.57 20.48 -5.50
CA ILE A 479 -5.18 20.38 -6.91
C ILE A 479 -4.38 19.10 -7.16
N THR A 480 -3.49 18.70 -6.26
CA THR A 480 -2.69 17.48 -6.42
C THR A 480 -3.58 16.24 -6.47
N SER A 481 -4.50 16.08 -5.51
CA SER A 481 -5.43 14.95 -5.50
C SER A 481 -6.28 14.91 -6.78
N MET A 482 -6.82 16.05 -7.21
CA MET A 482 -7.65 16.09 -8.42
C MET A 482 -6.85 15.80 -9.70
N LEU A 483 -5.58 16.23 -9.76
CA LEU A 483 -4.68 15.90 -10.86
C LEU A 483 -4.28 14.43 -10.84
N MET A 484 -3.95 13.85 -9.69
CA MET A 484 -3.57 12.43 -9.55
C MET A 484 -4.73 11.49 -9.91
N GLN A 485 -5.99 11.86 -9.63
CA GLN A 485 -7.17 11.09 -10.07
C GLN A 485 -7.35 11.05 -11.61
N LYS A 486 -6.77 12.00 -12.35
CA LYS A 486 -7.07 12.21 -13.78
C LYS A 486 -5.88 12.07 -14.71
N PHE A 487 -4.65 12.15 -14.21
CA PHE A 487 -3.46 12.21 -15.05
C PHE A 487 -2.32 11.43 -14.44
N THR A 488 -1.57 10.75 -15.31
CA THR A 488 -0.19 10.34 -15.02
C THR A 488 0.72 11.36 -15.68
N PHE A 489 1.66 11.93 -14.93
CA PHE A 489 2.61 12.90 -15.48
C PHE A 489 3.97 12.25 -15.74
N GLU A 490 4.63 12.73 -16.80
CA GLU A 490 5.99 12.38 -17.16
C GLU A 490 6.78 13.67 -17.27
N LEU A 491 7.86 13.78 -16.49
CA LEU A 491 8.78 14.90 -16.56
C LEU A 491 9.62 14.78 -17.84
N VAL A 492 9.77 15.86 -18.62
CA VAL A 492 10.48 15.82 -19.91
C VAL A 492 11.98 15.55 -19.73
N GLU A 493 12.59 16.10 -18.69
CA GLU A 493 14.02 15.94 -18.37
C GLU A 493 14.17 15.47 -16.91
N PRO A 494 13.92 14.18 -16.59
CA PRO A 494 13.88 13.71 -15.21
C PRO A 494 15.24 13.70 -14.49
N ASP A 495 16.34 13.69 -15.25
CA ASP A 495 17.72 13.66 -14.73
C ASP A 495 18.34 15.06 -14.53
N VAL A 496 17.60 16.13 -14.88
CA VAL A 496 18.11 17.51 -14.84
C VAL A 496 17.38 18.28 -13.75
N GLU A 497 18.09 18.70 -12.70
CA GLU A 497 17.52 19.60 -11.69
C GLU A 497 17.28 21.00 -12.28
N PRO A 498 16.04 21.52 -12.24
CA PRO A 498 15.74 22.86 -12.70
C PRO A 498 16.55 23.90 -11.93
N ARG A 499 17.11 24.87 -12.65
CA ARG A 499 17.71 26.04 -12.00
C ARG A 499 16.62 26.92 -11.43
N TYR A 500 16.91 27.55 -10.29
CA TYR A 500 16.01 28.54 -9.70
C TYR A 500 16.34 29.95 -10.18
N LEU A 501 15.32 30.80 -10.31
CA LEU A 501 15.51 32.23 -10.48
C LEU A 501 15.89 32.88 -9.14
N PRO A 502 16.85 33.80 -9.13
CA PRO A 502 17.22 34.56 -7.94
C PRO A 502 16.17 35.63 -7.64
N ALA A 503 15.06 35.22 -7.04
CA ALA A 503 13.92 36.08 -6.70
C ALA A 503 13.68 36.18 -5.18
N LEU A 504 12.66 36.94 -4.77
CA LEU A 504 12.14 36.93 -3.40
C LEU A 504 11.65 35.52 -3.01
N THR A 505 11.07 34.84 -3.98
CA THR A 505 10.60 33.46 -3.90
C THR A 505 11.51 32.52 -4.71
N LEU A 506 11.15 31.26 -4.94
CA LEU A 506 11.96 30.24 -5.62
C LEU A 506 11.31 29.71 -6.93
N PRO A 507 11.15 30.50 -7.99
CA PRO A 507 10.66 30.00 -9.28
C PRO A 507 11.71 29.14 -9.99
N MET A 508 11.30 28.18 -10.82
CA MET A 508 12.16 27.52 -11.79
C MET A 508 12.41 28.46 -12.98
N GLU A 509 13.67 28.59 -13.39
CA GLU A 509 14.12 29.44 -14.50
C GLU A 509 13.54 29.02 -15.84
N THR A 510 13.40 27.71 -16.06
CA THR A 510 12.97 27.13 -17.33
C THR A 510 11.56 26.52 -17.27
N GLY A 511 10.80 26.83 -16.22
CA GLY A 511 9.50 26.20 -15.97
C GLY A 511 9.61 24.72 -15.58
N LEU A 512 8.47 24.04 -15.60
CA LEU A 512 8.31 22.62 -15.33
C LEU A 512 7.64 21.92 -16.53
N PRO A 513 8.40 21.60 -17.59
CA PRO A 513 7.85 20.95 -18.76
C PRO A 513 7.47 19.50 -18.43
N MET A 514 6.17 19.21 -18.45
CA MET A 514 5.64 17.86 -18.24
C MET A 514 4.80 17.43 -19.44
N ARG A 515 4.80 16.13 -19.70
CA ARG A 515 3.84 15.48 -20.56
C ARG A 515 2.80 14.84 -19.67
N SER A 516 1.54 15.00 -20.02
CA SER A 516 0.49 14.17 -19.45
C SER A 516 0.01 13.25 -20.57
N PRO A 517 0.50 12.00 -20.65
CA PRO A 517 -0.29 10.99 -21.33
C PRO A 517 -1.69 11.04 -20.68
N ARG A 518 -2.73 11.24 -21.50
CA ARG A 518 -4.13 11.17 -21.04
C ARG A 518 -4.22 9.98 -20.09
N SER A 519 -4.92 10.13 -18.96
CA SER A 519 -5.56 8.95 -18.40
C SER A 519 -6.51 8.48 -19.50
N ALA A 520 -6.00 7.64 -20.41
CA ALA A 520 -6.77 6.52 -20.89
C ALA A 520 -7.48 6.05 -19.65
N SER A 521 -8.79 6.12 -19.64
CA SER A 521 -9.67 5.64 -18.58
C SER A 521 -9.19 4.26 -18.14
N TYR A 522 -8.21 4.22 -17.23
CA TYR A 522 -7.08 3.29 -17.28
C TYR A 522 -6.52 3.01 -18.71
N PRO A 523 -5.21 2.82 -18.94
CA PRO A 523 -4.70 2.29 -20.23
C PRO A 523 -5.16 0.85 -20.52
N VAL A 524 -6.14 0.37 -19.75
CA VAL A 524 -6.77 -0.94 -19.77
C VAL A 524 -8.27 -0.71 -19.51
N SER A 525 -9.10 -0.71 -20.54
CA SER A 525 -10.54 -0.88 -20.31
C SER A 525 -10.80 -2.34 -20.00
N ILE A 526 -10.96 -2.69 -18.72
CA ILE A 526 -11.25 -4.06 -18.29
C ILE A 526 -12.75 -4.25 -18.37
N ARG A 527 -13.23 -4.73 -19.51
CA ARG A 527 -14.61 -5.20 -19.62
C ARG A 527 -14.68 -6.60 -19.02
N ILE A 528 -15.15 -6.70 -17.77
CA ILE A 528 -15.51 -7.98 -17.16
C ILE A 528 -16.93 -8.31 -17.63
N VAL A 529 -17.03 -9.23 -18.57
CA VAL A 529 -18.35 -9.77 -18.98
C VAL A 529 -18.57 -11.06 -18.20
N PRO A 530 -19.51 -11.10 -17.24
CA PRO A 530 -19.85 -12.34 -16.58
C PRO A 530 -20.68 -13.19 -17.56
N PHE A 531 -20.01 -14.08 -18.30
CA PHE A 531 -20.68 -15.22 -18.93
C PHE A 531 -20.59 -16.43 -17.98
N PRO A 532 -21.55 -17.37 -17.97
CA PRO A 532 -21.69 -18.37 -16.91
C PRO A 532 -20.55 -19.40 -16.78
N ALA A 533 -19.47 -19.29 -17.55
CA ALA A 533 -18.36 -20.24 -17.50
C ALA A 533 -16.96 -19.68 -17.87
N VAL A 534 -16.84 -18.42 -18.30
CA VAL A 534 -15.53 -17.86 -18.73
C VAL A 534 -15.42 -16.39 -18.34
N LEU A 535 -14.46 -16.06 -17.47
CA LEU A 535 -14.04 -14.69 -17.21
C LEU A 535 -13.22 -14.20 -18.41
N THR A 536 -13.85 -13.43 -19.31
CA THR A 536 -13.13 -12.84 -20.45
C THR A 536 -12.66 -11.44 -20.06
N ILE A 537 -11.36 -11.29 -19.76
CA ILE A 537 -10.74 -9.97 -19.57
C ILE A 537 -10.29 -9.47 -20.94
N THR A 538 -11.05 -8.54 -21.52
CA THR A 538 -10.64 -7.91 -22.78
C THR A 538 -9.77 -6.71 -22.45
N VAL A 539 -8.47 -6.76 -22.77
CA VAL A 539 -7.54 -5.63 -22.62
C VAL A 539 -7.37 -4.95 -23.98
N SER A 540 -7.92 -3.75 -24.14
CA SER A 540 -7.69 -2.95 -25.35
C SER A 540 -6.43 -2.10 -25.17
N LEU A 541 -5.39 -2.39 -25.95
CA LEU A 541 -4.09 -1.71 -25.89
C LEU A 541 -4.05 -0.57 -26.92
N SER A 542 -3.44 0.58 -26.55
CA SER A 542 -3.05 1.58 -27.55
C SER A 542 -1.80 1.12 -28.30
N SER A 543 -1.62 1.59 -29.53
CA SER A 543 -0.57 1.18 -30.47
C SER A 543 0.88 1.43 -30.01
N THR A 544 1.08 2.08 -28.86
CA THR A 544 2.40 2.49 -28.35
C THR A 544 2.89 1.73 -27.11
N MET A 545 2.06 0.87 -26.48
CA MET A 545 2.48 0.09 -25.30
C MET A 545 2.98 -1.31 -25.67
N ASN A 546 4.15 -1.68 -25.15
CA ASN A 546 4.63 -3.06 -25.14
C ASN A 546 3.72 -3.91 -24.21
N TYR A 547 3.37 -5.10 -24.66
CA TYR A 547 2.62 -6.13 -23.92
C TYR A 547 3.09 -6.32 -22.46
N ALA A 548 4.40 -6.22 -22.20
CA ALA A 548 4.98 -6.31 -20.85
C ALA A 548 4.53 -5.20 -19.90
N ALA A 549 4.63 -3.95 -20.35
CA ALA A 549 4.22 -2.77 -19.58
C ALA A 549 2.70 -2.73 -19.37
N ALA A 550 1.94 -3.34 -20.28
CA ALA A 550 0.49 -3.49 -20.13
C ALA A 550 0.13 -4.50 -19.05
N CYS A 551 0.76 -5.67 -19.06
CA CYS A 551 0.55 -6.68 -18.03
C CYS A 551 0.90 -6.15 -16.64
N GLU A 552 2.03 -5.45 -16.49
CA GLU A 552 2.42 -4.78 -15.24
C GLU A 552 1.31 -3.89 -14.67
N ARG A 553 0.69 -3.04 -15.50
CA ARG A 553 -0.33 -2.09 -15.03
C ARG A 553 -1.70 -2.75 -14.77
N VAL A 554 -2.06 -3.80 -15.50
CA VAL A 554 -3.32 -4.56 -15.27
C VAL A 554 -3.31 -5.24 -13.91
N PHE A 555 -2.17 -5.84 -13.54
CA PHE A 555 -2.07 -6.68 -12.35
C PHE A 555 -1.67 -5.91 -11.08
N VAL A 556 -1.53 -4.58 -11.13
CA VAL A 556 -1.39 -3.73 -9.92
C VAL A 556 -2.75 -3.48 -9.26
N ILE A 557 -3.87 -3.69 -9.96
CA ILE A 557 -5.22 -3.48 -9.40
C ILE A 557 -5.56 -4.63 -8.41
N PRO A 558 -5.72 -4.37 -7.10
CA PRO A 558 -5.90 -5.39 -6.08
C PRO A 558 -7.13 -6.28 -6.30
N GLU A 559 -8.25 -5.73 -6.78
CA GLU A 559 -9.47 -6.49 -7.04
C GLU A 559 -9.30 -7.48 -8.20
N LEU A 560 -8.52 -7.09 -9.21
CA LEU A 560 -8.18 -7.96 -10.33
C LEU A 560 -7.16 -9.02 -9.96
N LEU A 561 -6.20 -8.72 -9.08
CA LEU A 561 -5.30 -9.71 -8.51
C LEU A 561 -6.08 -10.85 -7.83
N VAL A 562 -7.14 -10.52 -7.09
CA VAL A 562 -8.00 -11.52 -6.43
C VAL A 562 -8.78 -12.37 -7.45
N LEU A 563 -9.36 -11.74 -8.48
CA LEU A 563 -10.10 -12.43 -9.56
C LEU A 563 -9.19 -13.29 -10.45
N VAL A 564 -8.04 -12.76 -10.86
CA VAL A 564 -7.04 -13.42 -11.71
C VAL A 564 -6.41 -14.61 -10.97
N ARG A 565 -6.15 -14.48 -9.66
CA ARG A 565 -5.63 -15.56 -8.81
C ARG A 565 -6.56 -16.77 -8.76
N GLN A 566 -7.87 -16.58 -8.89
CA GLN A 566 -8.85 -17.67 -8.86
C GLN A 566 -8.93 -18.44 -10.20
N HIS A 567 -8.42 -17.87 -11.29
CA HIS A 567 -8.63 -18.39 -12.65
C HIS A 567 -7.36 -18.70 -13.47
N LEU A 568 -6.18 -18.20 -13.08
CA LEU A 568 -4.91 -18.53 -13.74
C LEU A 568 -4.18 -19.71 -13.09
N THR A 569 -3.60 -20.58 -13.92
CA THR A 569 -2.75 -21.68 -13.46
C THR A 569 -1.36 -21.19 -13.05
N LYS A 570 -0.69 -21.95 -12.17
CA LYS A 570 0.70 -21.66 -11.73
C LYS A 570 1.67 -21.50 -12.91
N ARG A 571 1.44 -22.21 -14.01
CA ARG A 571 2.26 -22.14 -15.23
C ARG A 571 2.05 -20.83 -15.98
N GLU A 572 0.81 -20.34 -16.07
CA GLU A 572 0.48 -19.06 -16.72
C GLU A 572 0.99 -17.86 -15.89
N LEU A 573 0.92 -17.92 -14.57
CA LEU A 573 1.54 -16.93 -13.68
C LEU A 573 3.07 -16.88 -13.85
N LEU A 574 3.74 -18.03 -13.90
CA LEU A 574 5.18 -18.10 -14.16
C LEU A 574 5.54 -17.57 -15.55
N SER A 575 4.72 -17.84 -16.56
CA SER A 575 4.89 -17.27 -17.90
C SER A 575 4.67 -15.76 -17.94
N LEU A 576 3.75 -15.20 -17.15
CA LEU A 576 3.56 -13.76 -17.00
C LEU A 576 4.72 -13.08 -16.26
N MET A 577 5.29 -13.73 -15.25
CA MET A 577 6.47 -13.23 -14.53
C MET A 577 7.75 -13.22 -15.40
N GLN A 578 7.85 -14.10 -16.40
CA GLN A 578 8.95 -14.06 -17.37
C GLN A 578 8.94 -12.80 -18.26
N VAL A 579 7.81 -12.08 -18.28
CA VAL A 579 7.62 -10.88 -19.09
C VAL A 579 8.23 -9.63 -18.42
N SER A 580 8.28 -9.57 -17.08
CA SER A 580 8.85 -8.43 -16.35
C SER A 580 9.27 -8.71 -14.90
N ARG A 581 10.32 -8.02 -14.43
CA ARG A 581 10.74 -8.02 -13.02
C ARG A 581 9.74 -7.36 -12.07
N ASN A 582 8.95 -6.38 -12.51
CA ASN A 582 7.96 -5.75 -11.62
C ASN A 582 6.78 -6.68 -11.34
N LEU A 583 6.42 -7.51 -12.34
CA LEU A 583 5.45 -8.59 -12.15
C LEU A 583 5.95 -9.67 -11.19
N HIS A 584 7.27 -9.84 -11.05
CA HIS A 584 7.82 -10.65 -9.98
C HIS A 584 7.42 -10.08 -8.63
N ASP A 585 7.62 -8.79 -8.36
CA ASP A 585 7.32 -8.19 -7.05
C ASP A 585 5.81 -8.13 -6.73
N ILE A 586 4.96 -7.96 -7.75
CA ILE A 586 3.50 -7.94 -7.61
C ILE A 586 2.94 -9.34 -7.31
N PHE A 587 3.39 -10.35 -8.05
CA PHE A 587 2.87 -11.70 -7.90
C PHE A 587 3.64 -12.53 -6.86
N LEU A 588 4.85 -12.14 -6.43
CA LEU A 588 5.64 -12.85 -5.42
C LEU A 588 4.87 -13.05 -4.11
N PRO A 589 4.30 -12.01 -3.47
CA PRO A 589 3.56 -12.17 -2.21
C PRO A 589 2.34 -13.09 -2.39
N ALA A 590 1.65 -12.99 -3.54
CA ALA A 590 0.51 -13.83 -3.88
C ALA A 590 0.91 -15.29 -4.19
N LEU A 591 2.13 -15.52 -4.66
CA LEU A 591 2.70 -16.84 -4.95
C LEU A 591 3.32 -17.51 -3.72
N TYR A 592 3.74 -16.75 -2.71
CA TYR A 592 4.52 -17.25 -1.56
C TYR A 592 3.89 -17.00 -0.17
N ASP A 593 2.58 -16.77 -0.06
CA ASP A 593 1.86 -16.88 1.24
C ASP A 593 2.05 -18.30 1.86
N GLN A 594 2.30 -19.27 0.98
CA GLN A 594 2.78 -20.60 1.30
C GLN A 594 4.12 -20.87 0.60
N VAL A 595 5.13 -21.31 1.35
CA VAL A 595 6.40 -21.78 0.79
C VAL A 595 6.48 -23.29 0.86
N ASP A 596 6.84 -23.93 -0.26
CA ASP A 596 7.12 -25.36 -0.32
C ASP A 596 8.61 -25.65 -0.46
N LEU A 597 9.23 -26.15 0.60
CA LEU A 597 10.66 -26.45 0.65
C LEU A 597 11.00 -27.86 0.15
N ARG A 598 10.05 -28.64 -0.37
CA ARG A 598 10.32 -29.99 -0.92
C ARG A 598 11.20 -29.98 -2.18
N GLU A 599 11.14 -28.92 -2.99
CA GLU A 599 11.96 -28.75 -4.21
C GLU A 599 13.13 -27.77 -4.01
N SER A 600 13.51 -27.57 -2.75
CA SER A 600 14.47 -26.57 -2.29
C SER A 600 15.84 -26.64 -2.95
N SER A 601 16.29 -27.82 -3.40
CA SER A 601 17.56 -27.96 -4.12
C SER A 601 17.61 -27.11 -5.39
N SER A 602 16.50 -26.97 -6.12
CA SER A 602 16.40 -26.11 -7.31
C SER A 602 16.31 -24.62 -6.97
N ILE A 603 15.55 -24.29 -5.92
CA ILE A 603 15.31 -22.92 -5.45
C ILE A 603 16.61 -22.31 -4.90
N PHE A 604 17.35 -23.07 -4.08
CA PHE A 604 18.63 -22.63 -3.49
C PHE A 604 19.82 -22.72 -4.46
N CYS A 605 19.66 -23.33 -5.65
CA CYS A 605 20.67 -23.22 -6.71
C CYS A 605 20.57 -21.90 -7.50
N ASN A 606 19.41 -21.26 -7.49
CA ASN A 606 19.17 -20.04 -8.25
C ASN A 606 19.28 -18.81 -7.34
N ARG A 607 20.32 -17.98 -7.53
CA ARG A 607 20.53 -16.76 -6.74
C ARG A 607 19.34 -15.79 -6.79
N SER A 608 18.63 -15.72 -7.92
CA SER A 608 17.44 -14.88 -8.07
C SER A 608 16.27 -15.40 -7.23
N ALA A 609 16.02 -16.72 -7.27
CA ALA A 609 14.97 -17.36 -6.47
C ALA A 609 15.28 -17.30 -4.96
N THR A 610 16.55 -17.43 -4.60
CA THR A 610 17.00 -17.31 -3.20
C THR A 610 16.84 -15.87 -2.68
N SER A 611 17.24 -14.86 -3.46
CA SER A 611 17.04 -13.45 -3.10
C SER A 611 15.55 -13.09 -2.97
N SER A 612 14.72 -13.64 -3.86
CA SER A 612 13.27 -13.48 -3.84
C SER A 612 12.64 -14.08 -2.59
N LEU A 613 13.11 -15.25 -2.15
CA LEU A 613 12.64 -15.93 -0.94
C LEU A 613 13.03 -15.16 0.34
N VAL A 614 14.23 -14.57 0.37
CA VAL A 614 14.69 -13.73 1.50
C VAL A 614 13.85 -12.46 1.62
N MET A 615 13.57 -11.79 0.50
CA MET A 615 12.69 -10.60 0.46
C MET A 615 11.27 -10.93 0.93
N SER A 616 10.77 -12.11 0.60
CA SER A 616 9.41 -12.56 0.93
C SER A 616 9.26 -13.09 2.36
N ALA A 617 10.37 -13.35 3.07
CA ALA A 617 10.37 -14.03 4.37
C ALA A 617 9.42 -13.45 5.45
N PRO A 618 9.26 -12.12 5.60
CA PRO A 618 8.34 -11.54 6.59
C PRO A 618 6.85 -11.78 6.30
N HIS A 619 6.51 -12.15 5.06
CA HIS A 619 5.12 -12.27 4.60
C HIS A 619 4.62 -13.72 4.53
N ILE A 620 5.49 -14.70 4.73
CA ILE A 620 5.14 -16.12 4.65
C ILE A 620 4.33 -16.50 5.90
N ARG A 621 3.06 -16.88 5.71
CA ARG A 621 2.18 -17.35 6.78
C ARG A 621 2.04 -18.87 6.82
N GLN A 622 2.43 -19.57 5.76
CA GLN A 622 2.40 -21.02 5.66
C GLN A 622 3.71 -21.62 5.15
N ILE A 623 4.11 -22.75 5.72
CA ILE A 623 5.34 -23.44 5.32
C ILE A 623 5.12 -24.92 5.11
N THR A 624 5.73 -25.49 4.07
CA THR A 624 5.81 -26.93 3.83
C THR A 624 7.26 -27.39 3.97
N LEU A 625 7.50 -28.25 4.96
CA LEU A 625 8.80 -28.78 5.36
C LEU A 625 9.03 -30.17 4.75
N ASP A 626 10.30 -30.50 4.46
CA ASP A 626 10.77 -31.84 4.05
C ASP A 626 11.93 -32.32 4.96
N ASN A 627 12.21 -33.63 4.89
CA ASN A 627 13.21 -34.40 5.62
C ASN A 627 14.65 -33.81 5.59
N GLU A 628 15.04 -33.09 4.55
CA GLU A 628 16.45 -32.72 4.33
C GLU A 628 16.90 -31.38 4.93
N PHE A 629 16.00 -30.51 5.42
CA PHE A 629 16.32 -29.07 5.51
C PHE A 629 16.02 -28.36 6.85
N LEU A 630 15.87 -29.06 7.96
CA LEU A 630 15.61 -28.42 9.25
C LEU A 630 16.89 -28.26 10.08
N THR A 631 17.41 -27.05 10.25
CA THR A 631 18.07 -26.68 11.53
C THR A 631 17.32 -25.50 12.09
N VAL A 632 16.66 -25.72 13.23
CA VAL A 632 15.84 -24.73 13.90
C VAL A 632 16.70 -24.09 14.99
N TYR A 633 16.81 -22.76 14.99
CA TYR A 633 17.46 -21.99 16.05
C TYR A 633 16.41 -21.21 16.83
N SER A 634 16.75 -20.78 18.05
CA SER A 634 15.86 -20.01 18.93
C SER A 634 15.36 -18.68 18.37
N LYS A 635 15.88 -18.22 17.23
CA LYS A 635 15.51 -16.97 16.54
C LYS A 635 15.01 -17.16 15.09
N GLY A 636 14.76 -18.39 14.62
CA GLY A 636 14.25 -18.67 13.27
C GLY A 636 14.73 -20.00 12.65
N VAL A 637 14.23 -20.34 11.47
CA VAL A 637 14.62 -21.56 10.71
C VAL A 637 15.69 -21.21 9.68
N VAL A 638 16.73 -22.05 9.56
CA VAL A 638 17.75 -21.94 8.51
C VAL A 638 17.77 -23.22 7.70
N ALA A 639 17.47 -23.12 6.41
CA ALA A 639 17.61 -24.23 5.45
C ALA A 639 19.07 -24.34 4.97
N PHE A 640 19.59 -25.58 4.84
CA PHE A 640 20.95 -25.85 4.35
C PHE A 640 20.93 -26.75 3.12
N LYS A 641 21.63 -26.35 2.04
CA LYS A 641 21.92 -27.26 0.93
C LYS A 641 23.01 -28.27 1.35
N ASN A 642 22.71 -29.56 1.38
CA ASN A 642 23.74 -30.60 1.48
C ASN A 642 24.26 -30.93 0.08
N THR A 643 25.17 -30.11 -0.44
CA THR A 643 26.06 -30.57 -1.50
C THR A 643 27.27 -31.21 -0.84
N SER A 644 27.71 -32.36 -1.37
CA SER A 644 28.95 -33.08 -1.02
C SER A 644 30.24 -32.24 -1.12
N ASP A 645 30.12 -30.96 -1.43
CA ASP A 645 31.18 -30.00 -1.64
C ASP A 645 31.25 -29.04 -0.43
N ARG A 646 32.39 -29.03 0.27
CA ARG A 646 32.59 -28.34 1.57
C ARG A 646 32.52 -26.80 1.48
N ALA A 647 32.30 -26.21 0.30
CA ALA A 647 32.61 -24.81 0.04
C ALA A 647 31.43 -23.82 0.04
N LEU A 648 30.15 -24.24 0.06
CA LEU A 648 29.01 -23.31 -0.02
C LEU A 648 27.86 -23.70 0.92
N ARG A 649 27.95 -23.32 2.19
CA ARG A 649 26.78 -23.24 3.08
C ARG A 649 26.09 -21.90 2.85
N GLN A 650 25.08 -21.86 1.98
CA GLN A 650 24.16 -20.72 1.94
C GLN A 650 23.09 -20.91 3.02
N THR A 651 23.00 -19.96 3.93
CA THR A 651 21.96 -19.86 4.96
C THR A 651 20.89 -18.90 4.48
N VAL A 652 19.64 -19.35 4.38
CA VAL A 652 18.51 -18.51 4.01
C VAL A 652 17.66 -18.24 5.25
N PRO A 653 17.50 -16.98 5.69
CA PRO A 653 16.59 -16.64 6.78
C PRO A 653 15.14 -16.87 6.33
N LEU A 654 14.43 -17.74 7.06
CA LEU A 654 12.98 -17.97 6.95
C LEU A 654 12.22 -17.09 7.96
N PRO A 655 10.88 -16.93 7.84
CA PRO A 655 10.04 -16.20 8.79
C PRO A 655 10.32 -16.57 10.25
N PRO A 656 10.13 -15.62 11.20
CA PRO A 656 10.15 -15.95 12.61
C PRO A 656 8.97 -16.90 12.91
N MET A 657 9.27 -18.00 13.59
CA MET A 657 8.34 -19.14 13.77
C MET A 657 7.07 -18.76 14.53
N ASP A 658 7.12 -17.69 15.33
CA ASP A 658 6.00 -17.12 16.07
C ASP A 658 4.94 -16.47 15.18
N GLN A 659 5.23 -16.20 13.90
CA GLN A 659 4.31 -15.56 12.96
C GLN A 659 3.58 -16.54 12.02
N LEU A 660 3.89 -17.84 12.10
CA LEU A 660 3.31 -18.87 11.22
C LEU A 660 1.88 -19.23 11.63
N SER A 661 0.98 -19.19 10.65
CA SER A 661 -0.43 -19.60 10.81
C SER A 661 -0.70 -21.03 10.33
N GLY A 662 0.14 -21.58 9.45
CA GLY A 662 -0.03 -22.93 8.92
C GLY A 662 1.31 -23.66 8.67
N MET A 663 1.35 -24.94 9.00
CA MET A 663 2.54 -25.78 8.79
C MET A 663 2.15 -27.10 8.16
N SER A 664 2.85 -27.49 7.10
CA SER A 664 2.79 -28.80 6.47
C SER A 664 4.14 -29.49 6.57
N TYR A 665 4.17 -30.78 6.89
CA TYR A 665 5.38 -31.60 6.91
C TYR A 665 5.18 -32.81 6.00
N HIS A 666 6.16 -33.11 5.16
CA HIS A 666 6.17 -34.31 4.33
C HIS A 666 7.49 -35.02 4.52
N SER A 667 7.44 -36.33 4.76
CA SER A 667 8.66 -37.15 4.69
C SER A 667 8.78 -37.80 3.31
N ASN A 668 9.78 -37.39 2.52
CA ASN A 668 10.08 -38.02 1.23
C ASN A 668 10.51 -39.50 1.35
N LEU A 669 9.92 -40.34 0.49
CA LEU A 669 9.93 -41.81 0.46
C LEU A 669 11.19 -42.48 -0.11
N ALA A 670 12.29 -41.74 -0.32
CA ALA A 670 13.55 -42.33 -0.80
C ALA A 670 14.33 -42.94 0.38
N PHE A 671 13.94 -44.14 0.78
CA PHE A 671 14.68 -44.93 1.77
C PHE A 671 16.09 -45.23 1.25
N PRO A 672 17.18 -44.80 1.93
CA PRO A 672 18.43 -45.51 1.76
C PRO A 672 18.20 -46.94 2.28
N VAL A 673 18.69 -47.92 1.54
CA VAL A 673 18.61 -49.35 1.85
C VAL A 673 18.84 -49.56 3.36
N LEU A 674 17.79 -50.03 4.03
CA LEU A 674 17.75 -50.36 5.46
C LEU A 674 18.91 -51.32 5.78
N GLY A 675 19.87 -50.84 6.56
CA GLY A 675 21.01 -51.62 7.01
C GLY A 675 21.94 -50.93 8.01
N ASP A 676 21.94 -49.59 8.08
CA ASP A 676 22.88 -48.83 8.90
C ASP A 676 22.21 -48.08 10.06
N LYS A 677 22.75 -48.22 11.29
CA LYS A 677 22.26 -47.55 12.52
C LYS A 677 22.22 -46.02 12.37
N ALA A 678 23.09 -45.47 11.52
CA ALA A 678 23.15 -44.04 11.23
C ALA A 678 21.84 -43.50 10.60
N GLY A 679 21.14 -44.31 9.79
CA GLY A 679 19.88 -43.93 9.15
C GLY A 679 18.74 -43.72 10.15
N TYR A 680 18.65 -44.60 11.15
CA TYR A 680 17.64 -44.50 12.21
C TYR A 680 17.85 -43.30 13.12
N HIS A 681 19.10 -43.03 13.51
CA HIS A 681 19.43 -41.88 14.34
C HIS A 681 19.06 -40.56 13.64
N MET A 682 19.31 -40.47 12.32
CA MET A 682 18.89 -39.33 11.52
C MET A 682 17.37 -39.17 11.44
N MET A 683 16.61 -40.26 11.38
CA MET A 683 15.15 -40.22 11.35
C MET A 683 14.58 -39.69 12.69
N ALA A 684 15.13 -40.14 13.82
CA ALA A 684 14.78 -39.64 15.15
C ALA A 684 15.10 -38.15 15.33
N ILE A 685 16.28 -37.69 14.87
CA ILE A 685 16.66 -36.27 14.91
C ILE A 685 15.68 -35.42 14.07
N ARG A 686 15.29 -35.89 12.89
CA ARG A 686 14.31 -35.19 12.03
C ARG A 686 12.95 -35.06 12.68
N PHE A 687 12.47 -36.13 13.32
CA PHE A 687 11.22 -36.11 14.08
C PHE A 687 11.27 -35.13 15.26
N MET A 688 12.34 -35.11 16.05
CA MET A 688 12.48 -34.17 17.17
C MET A 688 12.55 -32.72 16.69
N ARG A 689 13.21 -32.45 15.55
CA ARG A 689 13.23 -31.12 14.93
C ARG A 689 11.85 -30.68 14.45
N PHE A 690 11.05 -31.61 13.94
CA PHE A 690 9.66 -31.33 13.58
C PHE A 690 8.83 -30.98 14.81
N CYS A 691 8.94 -31.74 15.91
CA CYS A 691 8.25 -31.44 17.15
C CYS A 691 8.67 -30.07 17.72
N TRP A 692 9.96 -29.75 17.69
CA TRP A 692 10.46 -28.46 18.15
C TRP A 692 10.00 -27.29 17.26
N ALA A 693 9.86 -27.52 15.94
CA ALA A 693 9.28 -26.53 15.03
C ALA A 693 7.81 -26.23 15.40
N ILE A 694 7.05 -27.23 15.82
CA ILE A 694 5.68 -27.03 16.31
C ILE A 694 5.69 -26.18 17.58
N GLU A 695 6.53 -26.50 18.57
CA GLU A 695 6.60 -25.76 19.84
C GLU A 695 7.00 -24.28 19.67
N LEU A 696 7.82 -23.96 18.67
CA LEU A 696 8.24 -22.59 18.36
C LEU A 696 7.18 -21.78 17.58
N SER A 697 6.05 -22.38 17.21
CA SER A 697 4.99 -21.74 16.43
C SER A 697 3.65 -21.70 17.17
N PRO A 698 3.54 -20.90 18.26
CA PRO A 698 2.33 -20.84 19.09
C PRO A 698 1.08 -20.33 18.36
N LEU A 699 1.23 -19.57 17.27
CA LEU A 699 0.12 -19.01 16.48
C LEU A 699 -0.41 -19.96 15.39
N LEU A 700 0.04 -21.22 15.34
CA LEU A 700 -0.44 -22.19 14.34
C LEU A 700 -1.94 -22.42 14.47
N THR A 701 -2.64 -22.14 13.37
CA THR A 701 -4.07 -22.45 13.18
C THR A 701 -4.28 -23.76 12.42
N ARG A 702 -3.29 -24.18 11.61
CA ARG A 702 -3.37 -25.38 10.77
C ARG A 702 -2.07 -26.19 10.81
N LEU A 703 -2.16 -27.49 11.08
CA LEU A 703 -1.02 -28.41 11.07
C LEU A 703 -1.33 -29.64 10.22
N LYS A 704 -0.48 -29.92 9.22
CA LYS A 704 -0.60 -31.08 8.34
C LYS A 704 0.69 -31.90 8.30
N ALA A 705 0.73 -33.09 8.89
CA ALA A 705 1.87 -34.00 8.80
C ALA A 705 1.52 -35.18 7.88
N ASN A 706 2.21 -35.31 6.75
CA ASN A 706 1.97 -36.36 5.76
C ASN A 706 3.12 -37.39 5.78
N TRP A 707 2.76 -38.68 5.76
CA TRP A 707 3.68 -39.83 5.68
C TRP A 707 4.62 -40.03 6.87
N LEU A 708 4.25 -39.53 8.06
CA LEU A 708 5.10 -39.58 9.24
C LEU A 708 5.38 -41.04 9.67
N ASN A 709 6.61 -41.50 9.46
CA ASN A 709 7.02 -42.84 9.86
C ASN A 709 7.45 -42.82 11.34
N LEU A 710 6.69 -43.47 12.21
CA LEU A 710 6.98 -43.52 13.65
C LEU A 710 7.80 -44.76 14.06
N ASN A 711 8.12 -45.66 13.12
CA ASN A 711 8.87 -46.87 13.45
C ASN A 711 10.28 -46.50 13.91
N ASN A 712 10.69 -47.04 15.07
CA ASN A 712 11.95 -46.73 15.76
C ASN A 712 12.04 -45.32 16.39
N ILE A 713 10.91 -44.63 16.56
CA ILE A 713 10.83 -43.42 17.39
C ILE A 713 10.57 -43.82 18.84
N HIS A 714 11.37 -43.28 19.76
CA HIS A 714 11.39 -43.69 21.16
C HIS A 714 10.20 -43.16 21.98
N GLU A 715 9.71 -41.97 21.66
CA GLU A 715 8.67 -41.30 22.42
C GLU A 715 7.72 -40.52 21.48
N PRO A 716 6.71 -41.20 20.87
CA PRO A 716 5.77 -40.52 19.99
C PRO A 716 4.90 -39.48 20.73
N GLY A 717 4.78 -39.60 22.07
CA GLY A 717 4.09 -38.62 22.92
C GLY A 717 4.66 -37.20 22.87
N VAL A 718 5.92 -37.02 22.43
CA VAL A 718 6.49 -35.68 22.19
C VAL A 718 5.65 -34.91 21.17
N LEU A 719 5.17 -35.58 20.11
CA LEU A 719 4.35 -34.94 19.08
C LEU A 719 2.99 -34.50 19.64
N THR A 720 2.35 -35.34 20.43
CA THR A 720 1.02 -35.03 20.99
C THR A 720 1.09 -33.90 22.02
N ARG A 721 2.17 -33.84 22.81
CA ARG A 721 2.44 -32.71 23.73
C ARG A 721 2.75 -31.41 22.98
N ALA A 722 3.56 -31.47 21.92
CA ALA A 722 3.83 -30.31 21.07
C ALA A 722 2.54 -29.77 20.43
N ILE A 723 1.67 -30.66 19.93
CA ILE A 723 0.35 -30.30 19.42
C ILE A 723 -0.52 -29.67 20.53
N GLY A 724 -0.46 -30.20 21.75
CA GLY A 724 -1.20 -29.66 22.89
C GLY A 724 -0.82 -28.25 23.31
N GLY A 725 0.41 -27.81 22.99
CA GLY A 725 0.84 -26.43 23.19
C GLY A 725 0.19 -25.41 22.23
N LEU A 726 -0.49 -25.87 21.17
CA LEU A 726 -1.06 -25.01 20.13
C LEU A 726 -2.48 -24.53 20.50
N VAL A 727 -2.57 -23.46 21.29
CA VAL A 727 -3.85 -22.90 21.77
C VAL A 727 -4.75 -22.39 20.62
N HIS A 728 -4.17 -22.03 19.48
CA HIS A 728 -4.90 -21.49 18.32
C HIS A 728 -5.21 -22.51 17.22
N LEU A 729 -4.86 -23.79 17.42
CA LEU A 729 -5.04 -24.83 16.41
C LEU A 729 -6.52 -25.07 16.11
N ARG A 730 -6.89 -24.96 14.82
CA ARG A 730 -8.25 -25.21 14.31
C ARG A 730 -8.30 -26.46 13.42
N GLU A 731 -7.28 -26.70 12.61
CA GLU A 731 -7.24 -27.86 11.70
C GLU A 731 -5.99 -28.71 11.97
N LEU A 732 -6.19 -30.01 12.17
CA LEU A 732 -5.14 -30.99 12.36
C LEU A 732 -5.28 -32.13 11.35
N SER A 733 -4.25 -32.39 10.56
CA SER A 733 -4.22 -33.51 9.61
C SER A 733 -2.94 -34.31 9.80
N ILE A 734 -3.03 -35.60 10.13
CA ILE A 734 -1.86 -36.46 10.33
C ILE A 734 -2.04 -37.77 9.56
N ASN A 735 -1.07 -38.09 8.70
CA ASN A 735 -0.94 -39.38 8.03
C ASN A 735 0.32 -40.08 8.56
N ILE A 736 0.14 -41.25 9.15
CA ILE A 736 1.17 -42.02 9.85
C ILE A 736 1.40 -43.38 9.21
N GLU A 737 2.68 -43.76 9.14
CA GLU A 737 3.13 -45.12 8.89
C GLU A 737 3.77 -45.67 10.16
N SER A 738 3.14 -46.66 10.80
CA SER A 738 3.66 -47.22 12.07
C SER A 738 3.11 -48.62 12.38
N GLY A 739 3.76 -49.32 13.31
CA GLY A 739 3.18 -50.49 13.97
C GLY A 739 2.01 -50.12 14.90
N ARG A 740 1.10 -51.09 15.14
CA ARG A 740 -0.15 -50.88 15.89
C ARG A 740 0.04 -50.30 17.30
N ARG A 741 1.11 -50.69 18.01
CA ARG A 741 1.42 -50.18 19.36
C ARG A 741 1.64 -48.65 19.38
N LEU A 742 2.38 -48.13 18.41
CA LEU A 742 2.68 -46.69 18.30
C LEU A 742 1.46 -45.89 17.85
N TRP A 743 0.62 -46.46 16.98
CA TRP A 743 -0.67 -45.88 16.62
C TRP A 743 -1.56 -45.69 17.86
N LYS A 744 -1.67 -46.72 18.70
CA LYS A 744 -2.45 -46.66 19.94
C LYS A 744 -1.95 -45.58 20.89
N GLN A 745 -0.64 -45.45 21.08
CA GLN A 745 -0.04 -44.38 21.90
C GLN A 745 -0.36 -42.99 21.35
N LEU A 746 -0.25 -42.79 20.04
CA LEU A 746 -0.56 -41.51 19.44
C LEU A 746 -2.03 -41.12 19.65
N ILE A 747 -2.97 -42.05 19.45
CA ILE A 747 -4.40 -41.78 19.68
C ILE A 747 -4.68 -41.49 21.16
N GLN A 748 -4.06 -42.22 22.09
CA GLN A 748 -4.18 -41.92 23.52
C GLN A 748 -3.59 -40.54 23.87
N GLY A 749 -2.41 -40.21 23.35
CA GLY A 749 -1.77 -38.91 23.53
C GLY A 749 -2.60 -37.76 22.94
N LEU A 750 -3.18 -37.92 21.75
CA LEU A 750 -4.13 -36.95 21.18
C LEU A 750 -5.39 -36.84 22.06
N THR A 751 -5.89 -37.96 22.57
CA THR A 751 -7.02 -37.95 23.50
C THR A 751 -6.69 -37.20 24.79
N ARG A 752 -5.42 -37.10 25.20
CA ARG A 752 -5.02 -36.33 26.38
C ARG A 752 -4.73 -34.86 26.07
N HIS A 753 -3.99 -34.60 25.00
CA HIS A 753 -3.37 -33.30 24.74
C HIS A 753 -4.04 -32.49 23.62
N CYS A 754 -5.05 -33.01 22.92
CA CYS A 754 -5.69 -32.26 21.83
C CYS A 754 -6.25 -30.90 22.32
N PRO A 755 -5.86 -29.78 21.69
CA PRO A 755 -6.32 -28.45 22.09
C PRO A 755 -7.84 -28.30 21.97
N ALA A 756 -8.45 -27.57 22.92
CA ALA A 756 -9.90 -27.40 22.95
C ALA A 756 -10.47 -26.65 21.73
N GLN A 757 -9.67 -25.81 21.05
CA GLN A 757 -10.08 -24.97 19.91
C GLN A 757 -10.13 -25.71 18.57
N VAL A 758 -9.68 -26.96 18.51
CA VAL A 758 -9.63 -27.73 17.25
C VAL A 758 -11.04 -27.98 16.72
N GLN A 759 -11.24 -27.67 15.44
CA GLN A 759 -12.51 -27.75 14.72
C GLN A 759 -12.56 -28.95 13.77
N GLU A 760 -11.45 -29.28 13.12
CA GLU A 760 -11.32 -30.39 12.17
C GLU A 760 -10.09 -31.24 12.49
N ILE A 761 -10.28 -32.56 12.52
CA ILE A 761 -9.20 -33.54 12.66
C ILE A 761 -9.30 -34.56 11.54
N ARG A 762 -8.19 -34.75 10.80
CA ARG A 762 -8.03 -35.80 9.81
C ARG A 762 -6.89 -36.73 10.20
N LEU A 763 -7.17 -38.02 10.31
CA LEU A 763 -6.18 -39.04 10.62
C LEU A 763 -6.16 -40.10 9.52
N SER A 764 -4.97 -40.52 9.15
CA SER A 764 -4.71 -41.58 8.18
C SER A 764 -3.64 -42.50 8.75
N TRP A 765 -3.84 -43.82 8.63
CA TRP A 765 -2.92 -44.81 9.18
C TRP A 765 -2.67 -45.97 8.23
N THR A 766 -1.39 -46.14 7.90
CA THR A 766 -0.88 -47.29 7.14
C THR A 766 -0.05 -48.19 8.07
N PRO A 767 -0.47 -49.44 8.33
CA PRO A 767 0.24 -50.38 9.17
C PRO A 767 1.52 -50.85 8.47
N ARG A 768 2.65 -50.70 9.15
CA ARG A 768 3.94 -51.26 8.73
C ARG A 768 4.77 -51.59 9.94
N GLU A 769 5.05 -52.87 10.16
CA GLU A 769 5.93 -53.32 11.24
C GLU A 769 7.40 -53.07 10.90
N SER A 770 8.19 -52.69 11.91
CA SER A 770 9.63 -52.57 11.80
C SER A 770 10.28 -53.94 11.58
N MET A 771 11.17 -54.08 10.59
CA MET A 771 11.97 -55.30 10.39
C MET A 771 13.17 -55.42 11.34
N HIS A 772 13.41 -54.43 12.20
CA HIS A 772 14.58 -54.37 13.08
C HIS A 772 14.18 -54.16 14.54
N SER A 773 14.98 -54.71 15.47
CA SER A 773 14.82 -54.47 16.91
C SER A 773 14.92 -52.97 17.19
N ASN A 774 13.91 -52.42 17.86
CA ASN A 774 13.89 -51.03 18.31
C ASN A 774 15.21 -50.69 19.04
N VAL A 775 15.64 -49.42 18.95
CA VAL A 775 16.88 -48.96 19.58
C VAL A 775 16.80 -48.99 21.12
N LEU A 776 15.59 -49.08 21.70
CA LEU A 776 15.35 -49.36 23.13
C LEU A 776 15.03 -50.84 23.34
N SER A 777 15.41 -51.35 24.51
CA SER A 777 14.93 -52.66 24.96
C SER A 777 13.42 -52.64 25.19
N VAL A 778 12.75 -53.80 25.04
CA VAL A 778 11.31 -53.94 25.29
C VAL A 778 10.91 -53.39 26.67
N ALA A 779 11.78 -53.57 27.68
CA ALA A 779 11.55 -53.09 29.05
C ALA A 779 11.54 -51.55 29.19
N GLU A 780 12.38 -50.83 28.43
CA GLU A 780 12.41 -49.37 28.45
C GLU A 780 11.20 -48.78 27.70
N GLN A 781 10.74 -49.43 26.63
CA GLN A 781 9.49 -49.05 25.96
C GLN A 781 8.27 -49.35 26.83
N ASP A 782 8.26 -50.48 27.54
CA ASP A 782 7.19 -50.81 28.49
C ASP A 782 7.15 -49.83 29.67
N ALA A 783 8.28 -49.22 30.07
CA ALA A 783 8.32 -48.19 31.10
C ALA A 783 7.68 -46.86 30.66
N VAL A 784 8.00 -46.38 29.45
CA VAL A 784 7.39 -45.17 28.86
C VAL A 784 5.88 -45.37 28.67
N ASP A 785 5.48 -46.55 28.18
CA ASP A 785 4.07 -46.89 28.00
C ASP A 785 3.30 -46.95 29.32
N LYS A 786 3.95 -47.39 30.40
CA LYS A 786 3.34 -47.45 31.73
C LYS A 786 3.17 -46.05 32.33
N GLU A 787 4.16 -45.19 32.16
CA GLU A 787 4.13 -43.80 32.61
C GLU A 787 3.04 -42.99 31.87
N GLU A 788 2.85 -43.23 30.56
CA GLU A 788 1.79 -42.59 29.79
C GLU A 788 0.41 -43.20 30.09
N ALA A 789 0.30 -44.52 30.30
CA ALA A 789 -0.95 -45.20 30.64
C ALA A 789 -1.49 -44.83 32.03
N ASP A 790 -0.62 -44.52 33.00
CA ASP A 790 -1.00 -44.12 34.36
C ASP A 790 -1.52 -42.67 34.46
N LEU A 791 -1.41 -41.87 33.39
CA LEU A 791 -1.97 -40.52 33.34
C LEU A 791 -3.52 -40.55 33.25
N PRO A 792 -4.24 -39.79 34.10
CA PRO A 792 -5.69 -39.76 34.07
C PRO A 792 -6.22 -39.24 32.72
N MET A 793 -7.19 -39.94 32.16
CA MET A 793 -7.85 -39.50 30.92
C MET A 793 -8.72 -38.26 31.19
N PRO A 794 -8.58 -37.17 30.41
CA PRO A 794 -9.36 -35.96 30.63
C PRO A 794 -10.84 -36.20 30.32
N GLN A 795 -11.72 -35.75 31.23
CA GLN A 795 -13.18 -35.85 31.06
C GLN A 795 -13.77 -34.66 30.28
N GLU A 796 -12.99 -33.62 29.99
CA GLU A 796 -13.48 -32.41 29.33
C GLU A 796 -13.83 -32.65 27.85
N PRO A 797 -15.02 -32.24 27.39
CA PRO A 797 -15.42 -32.40 26.00
C PRO A 797 -14.67 -31.45 25.05
N LEU A 798 -14.41 -31.90 23.82
CA LEU A 798 -13.88 -31.08 22.73
C LEU A 798 -15.03 -30.27 22.10
N LEU A 799 -15.42 -29.18 22.76
CA LEU A 799 -16.60 -28.37 22.43
C LEU A 799 -16.56 -27.70 21.05
N HIS A 800 -15.37 -27.57 20.44
CA HIS A 800 -15.21 -26.93 19.13
C HIS A 800 -15.03 -27.92 17.98
N LEU A 801 -14.81 -29.21 18.27
CA LEU A 801 -14.57 -30.22 17.24
C LEU A 801 -15.89 -30.56 16.54
N THR A 802 -15.96 -30.20 15.25
CA THR A 802 -17.17 -30.37 14.43
C THR A 802 -16.98 -31.38 13.30
N SER A 803 -15.72 -31.69 12.93
CA SER A 803 -15.37 -32.60 11.85
C SER A 803 -14.26 -33.57 12.25
N LEU A 804 -14.49 -34.88 12.02
CA LEU A 804 -13.52 -35.94 12.23
C LEU A 804 -13.46 -36.83 10.99
N ASP A 805 -12.26 -36.97 10.42
CA ASP A 805 -12.01 -37.72 9.19
C ASP A 805 -11.02 -38.87 9.47
N LEU A 806 -11.48 -40.12 9.37
CA LEU A 806 -10.71 -41.34 9.65
C LEU A 806 -10.55 -42.24 8.40
N GLU A 807 -10.78 -41.68 7.21
CA GLU A 807 -10.94 -42.42 5.96
C GLU A 807 -9.82 -43.41 5.61
N ASP A 808 -8.56 -43.04 5.83
CA ASP A 808 -7.42 -43.86 5.40
C ASP A 808 -6.84 -44.70 6.55
N CYS A 809 -7.60 -44.94 7.62
CA CYS A 809 -7.21 -45.82 8.71
C CYS A 809 -7.65 -47.25 8.39
N THR A 810 -6.68 -48.12 8.09
CA THR A 810 -6.94 -49.47 7.52
C THR A 810 -7.46 -50.52 8.52
N TYR A 811 -7.44 -50.23 9.83
CA TYR A 811 -8.12 -51.01 10.88
C TYR A 811 -8.03 -50.24 12.21
N VAL A 812 -9.14 -49.73 12.76
CA VAL A 812 -9.12 -49.03 14.06
C VAL A 812 -9.96 -49.83 15.05
N ALA A 813 -9.33 -50.33 16.10
CA ALA A 813 -10.07 -51.07 17.12
C ALA A 813 -10.93 -50.12 17.96
N SER A 814 -12.06 -50.62 18.45
CA SER A 814 -13.02 -49.79 19.19
C SER A 814 -12.42 -49.22 20.47
N ASP A 815 -11.59 -49.99 21.19
CA ASP A 815 -10.89 -49.54 22.40
C ASP A 815 -9.88 -48.41 22.14
N GLU A 816 -9.39 -48.26 20.91
CA GLU A 816 -8.41 -47.25 20.52
C GLU A 816 -9.09 -45.89 20.30
N ILE A 817 -10.21 -45.84 19.58
CA ILE A 817 -10.89 -44.59 19.20
C ILE A 817 -12.03 -44.19 20.15
N TYR A 818 -12.57 -45.14 20.92
CA TYR A 818 -13.68 -44.90 21.84
C TYR A 818 -13.43 -43.75 22.83
N PRO A 819 -12.28 -43.70 23.55
CA PRO A 819 -12.02 -42.61 24.50
C PRO A 819 -11.96 -41.23 23.83
N PHE A 820 -11.60 -41.19 22.54
CA PHE A 820 -11.58 -39.97 21.75
C PHE A 820 -13.00 -39.53 21.37
N LEU A 821 -13.82 -40.44 20.83
CA LEU A 821 -15.19 -40.15 20.38
C LEU A 821 -16.11 -39.68 21.51
N VAL A 822 -15.94 -40.18 22.73
CA VAL A 822 -16.72 -39.75 23.91
C VAL A 822 -16.56 -38.25 24.18
N ARG A 823 -15.43 -37.65 23.80
CA ARG A 823 -15.17 -36.21 23.97
C ARG A 823 -15.81 -35.35 22.86
N CYS A 824 -16.28 -35.96 21.76
CA CYS A 824 -16.72 -35.28 20.54
C CYS A 824 -18.23 -34.96 20.50
N SER A 825 -18.79 -34.43 21.59
CA SER A 825 -20.25 -34.20 21.71
C SER A 825 -20.87 -33.26 20.67
N ARG A 826 -20.08 -32.37 20.06
CA ARG A 826 -20.52 -31.42 19.03
C ARG A 826 -20.15 -31.83 17.60
N LEU A 827 -19.76 -33.09 17.40
CA LEU A 827 -19.38 -33.59 16.08
C LEU A 827 -20.57 -33.52 15.11
N THR A 828 -20.41 -32.77 14.02
CA THR A 828 -21.42 -32.60 12.97
C THR A 828 -21.11 -33.41 11.71
N MET A 829 -19.82 -33.72 11.49
CA MET A 829 -19.29 -34.44 10.34
C MET A 829 -18.38 -35.58 10.79
N LEU A 830 -18.60 -36.78 10.25
CA LEU A 830 -17.76 -37.95 10.48
C LEU A 830 -17.44 -38.64 9.14
N CYS A 831 -16.15 -38.86 8.87
CA CYS A 831 -15.70 -39.79 7.83
C CYS A 831 -15.26 -41.10 8.47
N VAL A 832 -15.92 -42.20 8.09
CA VAL A 832 -15.76 -43.52 8.71
C VAL A 832 -14.66 -44.31 7.99
N PRO A 833 -13.79 -45.06 8.69
CA PRO A 833 -12.76 -45.89 8.07
C PRO A 833 -13.33 -47.07 7.26
N PRO A 834 -12.58 -47.60 6.27
CA PRO A 834 -12.91 -48.82 5.54
C PRO A 834 -12.61 -50.05 6.42
N GLY A 835 -13.58 -50.50 7.20
CA GLY A 835 -13.49 -51.69 8.06
C GLY A 835 -14.45 -52.80 7.64
N PHE A 836 -14.00 -54.05 7.82
CA PHE A 836 -14.87 -55.24 7.77
C PHE A 836 -15.31 -55.59 9.18
N ALA A 837 -16.58 -55.96 9.33
CA ALA A 837 -17.15 -56.52 10.56
C ALA A 837 -16.25 -57.63 11.14
N THR A 838 -15.46 -57.25 12.14
CA THR A 838 -14.95 -58.16 13.18
C THR A 838 -15.70 -57.83 14.47
N GLU A 839 -15.69 -58.74 15.45
CA GLU A 839 -16.56 -58.73 16.64
C GLU A 839 -16.61 -57.40 17.44
N ASP A 840 -15.66 -56.48 17.22
CA ASP A 840 -15.50 -55.20 17.93
C ASP A 840 -16.17 -53.96 17.26
N GLU A 841 -16.64 -54.03 16.01
CA GLU A 841 -17.20 -52.88 15.26
C GLU A 841 -18.55 -52.30 15.73
N PRO A 842 -19.49 -53.08 16.35
CA PRO A 842 -20.74 -52.54 16.88
C PRO A 842 -20.53 -51.43 17.93
N CYS A 843 -19.36 -51.40 18.55
CA CYS A 843 -19.01 -50.45 19.60
C CYS A 843 -18.80 -49.02 19.06
N ILE A 844 -18.25 -48.85 17.85
CA ILE A 844 -18.10 -47.51 17.24
C ILE A 844 -19.47 -46.92 16.90
N ALA A 845 -20.34 -47.72 16.26
CA ALA A 845 -21.69 -47.31 15.90
C ALA A 845 -22.53 -46.92 17.15
N ASN A 846 -22.48 -47.74 18.20
CA ASN A 846 -23.15 -47.42 19.47
C ASN A 846 -22.57 -46.16 20.13
N THR A 847 -21.25 -45.97 20.08
CA THR A 847 -20.60 -44.79 20.67
C THR A 847 -20.97 -43.51 19.94
N VAL A 848 -20.97 -43.54 18.60
CA VAL A 848 -21.42 -42.44 17.76
C VAL A 848 -22.89 -42.11 18.05
N SER A 849 -23.76 -43.12 18.18
CA SER A 849 -25.18 -42.90 18.51
C SER A 849 -25.38 -42.26 19.90
N THR A 850 -24.55 -42.64 20.88
CA THR A 850 -24.71 -42.21 22.28
C THR A 850 -24.08 -40.85 22.53
N HIS A 851 -22.92 -40.57 21.93
CA HIS A 851 -22.11 -39.39 22.25
C HIS A 851 -22.11 -38.31 21.15
N CYS A 852 -22.34 -38.67 19.89
CA CYS A 852 -22.30 -37.74 18.75
C CYS A 852 -23.71 -37.37 18.25
N THR A 853 -24.58 -36.91 19.14
CA THR A 853 -26.00 -36.60 18.84
C THR A 853 -26.22 -35.45 17.84
N MET A 854 -25.18 -34.62 17.64
CA MET A 854 -25.17 -33.51 16.68
C MET A 854 -24.71 -33.93 15.28
N LEU A 855 -24.42 -35.21 15.04
CA LEU A 855 -23.96 -35.67 13.74
C LEU A 855 -25.06 -35.42 12.69
N ARG A 856 -24.73 -34.69 11.62
CA ARG A 856 -25.65 -34.38 10.51
C ARG A 856 -25.09 -34.83 9.17
N LYS A 857 -23.80 -35.16 9.12
CA LYS A 857 -23.10 -35.45 7.88
C LYS A 857 -22.18 -36.66 8.04
N VAL A 858 -22.35 -37.64 7.17
CA VAL A 858 -21.53 -38.85 7.14
C VAL A 858 -21.00 -39.04 5.72
N TYR A 859 -19.69 -39.17 5.59
CA TYR A 859 -19.01 -39.27 4.30
C TYR A 859 -18.06 -40.47 4.27
N ARG A 860 -17.80 -40.98 3.07
CA ARG A 860 -16.70 -41.91 2.72
C ARG A 860 -16.25 -41.54 1.31
N ARG A 861 -15.02 -41.08 1.05
CA ARG A 861 -14.53 -40.61 -0.26
C ARG A 861 -13.79 -41.66 -1.10
N ASN A 862 -13.06 -42.60 -0.49
CA ASN A 862 -12.18 -43.59 -1.10
C ASN A 862 -12.47 -44.98 -0.51
N GLY A 863 -12.88 -45.92 -1.36
CA GLY A 863 -12.97 -47.34 -1.02
C GLY A 863 -11.79 -48.10 -1.61
N ARG A 864 -10.88 -48.62 -0.78
CA ARG A 864 -10.16 -49.85 -1.18
C ARG A 864 -11.21 -50.95 -1.36
N ARG A 865 -11.02 -51.84 -2.35
CA ARG A 865 -11.97 -52.92 -2.71
C ARG A 865 -12.38 -53.72 -1.48
N GLU A 866 -13.60 -53.53 -0.99
CA GLU A 866 -14.24 -54.47 -0.08
C GLU A 866 -14.80 -55.62 -0.93
N ARG A 867 -14.20 -56.80 -0.80
CA ARG A 867 -14.79 -58.05 -1.28
C ARG A 867 -15.42 -58.73 -0.08
N GLY A 868 -16.75 -58.72 0.06
CA GLY A 868 -17.43 -59.48 1.11
C GLY A 868 -18.94 -59.22 1.21
N GLU A 869 -19.68 -60.22 1.69
CA GLU A 869 -21.15 -60.22 1.90
C GLU A 869 -21.56 -59.63 3.27
N HIS A 870 -20.71 -58.85 3.94
CA HIS A 870 -20.90 -58.43 5.34
C HIS A 870 -21.21 -56.93 5.47
N ALA A 871 -21.94 -56.55 6.52
CA ALA A 871 -22.25 -55.14 6.82
C ALA A 871 -20.98 -54.32 7.03
N THR A 872 -20.86 -53.20 6.31
CA THR A 872 -19.73 -52.26 6.41
C THR A 872 -19.87 -51.39 7.66
N THR A 873 -18.75 -50.88 8.19
CA THR A 873 -18.75 -49.92 9.31
C THR A 873 -19.66 -48.71 9.03
N LEU A 874 -19.74 -48.28 7.77
CA LEU A 874 -20.67 -47.23 7.31
C LEU A 874 -22.14 -47.64 7.49
N SER A 875 -22.52 -48.84 7.04
CA SER A 875 -23.91 -49.33 7.17
C SER A 875 -24.33 -49.49 8.64
N LEU A 876 -23.44 -49.99 9.51
CA LEU A 876 -23.67 -50.10 10.96
C LEU A 876 -23.79 -48.72 11.62
N THR A 877 -22.94 -47.76 11.24
CA THR A 877 -23.01 -46.39 11.75
C THR A 877 -24.32 -45.71 11.34
N LEU A 878 -24.74 -45.87 10.08
CA LEU A 878 -26.01 -45.32 9.58
C LEU A 878 -27.23 -45.94 10.27
N GLY A 879 -27.17 -47.23 10.60
CA GLY A 879 -28.22 -47.95 11.33
C GLY A 879 -28.29 -47.61 12.82
N ALA A 880 -27.17 -47.25 13.44
CA ALA A 880 -27.13 -46.85 14.86
C ALA A 880 -27.55 -45.39 15.07
N LEU A 881 -27.52 -44.54 14.05
CA LEU A 881 -28.02 -43.18 14.14
C LEU A 881 -29.54 -43.18 14.34
N THR A 882 -30.02 -42.30 15.22
CA THR A 882 -31.44 -42.02 15.36
C THR A 882 -32.04 -41.61 14.01
N ASN A 883 -33.21 -42.17 13.69
CA ASN A 883 -33.90 -41.91 12.42
C ASN A 883 -34.07 -40.41 12.16
N ASN A 884 -33.97 -40.04 10.88
CA ASN A 884 -34.17 -38.67 10.39
C ASN A 884 -33.25 -37.62 11.04
N ILE A 885 -32.01 -37.99 11.36
CA ILE A 885 -30.98 -37.03 11.80
C ILE A 885 -30.03 -36.63 10.67
N LEU A 886 -29.77 -37.52 9.72
CA LEU A 886 -28.75 -37.29 8.69
C LEU A 886 -29.24 -36.31 7.62
N GLN A 887 -28.48 -35.24 7.37
CA GLN A 887 -28.77 -34.24 6.34
C GLN A 887 -27.92 -34.42 5.08
N HIS A 888 -26.66 -34.85 5.23
CA HIS A 888 -25.75 -35.02 4.10
C HIS A 888 -25.09 -36.40 4.11
N LEU A 889 -25.16 -37.10 2.98
CA LEU A 889 -24.56 -38.40 2.78
C LEU A 889 -23.70 -38.38 1.51
N LEU A 890 -22.44 -38.78 1.62
CA LEU A 890 -21.56 -38.95 0.45
C LEU A 890 -20.86 -40.28 0.51
N ILE A 891 -20.98 -41.05 -0.57
CA ILE A 891 -20.42 -42.38 -0.67
C ILE A 891 -19.64 -42.47 -1.97
N GLY A 892 -18.33 -42.36 -1.83
CA GLY A 892 -17.37 -42.22 -2.91
C GLY A 892 -17.07 -43.50 -3.67
N HIS A 893 -17.48 -44.68 -3.18
CA HIS A 893 -17.43 -45.93 -3.93
C HIS A 893 -18.57 -46.86 -3.47
N ILE A 894 -19.43 -47.26 -4.40
CA ILE A 894 -20.46 -48.30 -4.20
C ILE A 894 -20.22 -49.41 -5.21
N ASP A 895 -20.02 -50.64 -4.74
CA ASP A 895 -19.87 -51.82 -5.60
C ASP A 895 -21.20 -52.58 -5.76
N ARG A 896 -21.23 -53.53 -6.72
CA ARG A 896 -22.45 -54.18 -7.25
C ARG A 896 -23.41 -54.85 -6.25
N ASN A 897 -23.08 -54.98 -4.96
CA ASN A 897 -23.93 -55.60 -3.94
C ASN A 897 -23.58 -55.13 -2.49
N ASP A 898 -23.91 -53.88 -2.10
CA ASP A 898 -24.05 -53.51 -0.67
C ASP A 898 -25.54 -53.28 -0.32
N PRO A 899 -26.34 -54.36 -0.15
CA PRO A 899 -27.76 -54.26 0.16
C PRO A 899 -28.01 -53.66 1.55
N HIS A 900 -27.06 -53.83 2.48
CA HIS A 900 -27.18 -53.29 3.84
C HIS A 900 -27.15 -51.77 3.84
N LEU A 901 -26.25 -51.15 3.08
CA LEU A 901 -26.19 -49.70 2.94
C LEU A 901 -27.49 -49.13 2.35
N CYS A 902 -28.00 -49.73 1.27
CA CYS A 902 -29.25 -49.30 0.63
C CYS A 902 -30.46 -49.44 1.58
N SER A 903 -30.46 -50.45 2.45
CA SER A 903 -31.52 -50.67 3.44
C SER A 903 -31.54 -49.67 4.60
N MET A 904 -30.45 -48.93 4.84
CA MET A 904 -30.35 -47.96 5.94
C MET A 904 -30.71 -46.53 5.51
N ILE A 905 -30.60 -46.18 4.23
CA ILE A 905 -30.97 -44.84 3.71
C ILE A 905 -32.45 -44.48 4.03
N PRO A 906 -33.43 -45.40 3.91
CA PRO A 906 -34.83 -45.11 4.23
C PRO A 906 -35.08 -44.57 5.64
N ASN A 907 -34.24 -44.93 6.61
CA ASN A 907 -34.37 -44.45 8.00
C ASN A 907 -34.14 -42.94 8.14
N HIS A 908 -33.64 -42.27 7.09
CA HIS A 908 -33.30 -40.84 7.09
C HIS A 908 -34.00 -40.04 5.97
N TYR A 909 -35.01 -40.60 5.30
CA TYR A 909 -35.69 -39.93 4.19
C TYR A 909 -36.28 -38.55 4.56
N GLU A 910 -36.72 -38.36 5.80
CA GLU A 910 -37.34 -37.08 6.20
C GLU A 910 -36.32 -36.00 6.60
N SER A 911 -35.01 -36.29 6.60
CA SER A 911 -33.97 -35.32 6.98
C SER A 911 -32.92 -35.07 5.92
N LEU A 912 -32.80 -35.96 4.93
CA LEU A 912 -31.77 -35.88 3.89
C LEU A 912 -31.98 -34.66 2.97
N VAL A 913 -30.92 -33.86 2.86
CA VAL A 913 -30.83 -32.64 2.03
C VAL A 913 -29.90 -32.87 0.84
N SER A 914 -28.79 -33.59 1.02
CA SER A 914 -27.81 -33.85 -0.05
C SER A 914 -27.33 -35.29 0.00
N ILE A 915 -27.36 -35.97 -1.15
CA ILE A 915 -26.84 -37.33 -1.31
C ILE A 915 -25.96 -37.38 -2.57
N LYS A 916 -24.72 -37.85 -2.42
CA LYS A 916 -23.76 -37.95 -3.52
C LYS A 916 -23.13 -39.33 -3.62
N PHE A 917 -23.10 -39.85 -4.84
CA PHE A 917 -22.43 -41.08 -5.22
C PHE A 917 -21.47 -40.81 -6.39
N PRO A 918 -20.29 -40.20 -6.16
CA PRO A 918 -19.43 -39.72 -7.24
C PRO A 918 -18.67 -40.81 -8.02
N LYS A 919 -18.56 -42.04 -7.49
CA LYS A 919 -18.00 -43.20 -8.23
C LYS A 919 -18.88 -44.43 -8.02
N CYS A 920 -20.16 -44.28 -8.35
CA CYS A 920 -21.12 -45.35 -8.36
C CYS A 920 -20.78 -46.38 -9.46
N ARG A 921 -20.70 -47.67 -9.10
CA ARG A 921 -20.68 -48.74 -10.10
C ARG A 921 -22.06 -49.33 -10.37
N ALA A 922 -22.87 -49.52 -9.34
CA ALA A 922 -24.22 -50.04 -9.50
C ALA A 922 -25.05 -49.67 -8.28
N LEU A 923 -26.00 -48.77 -8.49
CA LEU A 923 -27.03 -48.38 -7.52
C LEU A 923 -28.38 -48.80 -8.10
N PRO A 924 -29.15 -49.68 -7.43
CA PRO A 924 -30.41 -50.17 -7.98
C PRO A 924 -31.39 -49.02 -8.30
N SER A 925 -32.02 -49.06 -9.48
CA SER A 925 -33.00 -48.04 -9.91
C SER A 925 -34.13 -47.85 -8.88
N ASN A 926 -34.54 -48.92 -8.18
CA ASN A 926 -35.50 -48.87 -7.08
C ASN A 926 -35.01 -48.02 -5.89
N THR A 927 -33.72 -48.06 -5.56
CA THR A 927 -33.15 -47.23 -4.50
C THR A 927 -33.16 -45.77 -4.92
N ILE A 928 -32.81 -45.49 -6.19
CA ILE A 928 -32.81 -44.13 -6.74
C ILE A 928 -34.23 -43.55 -6.76
N LEU A 929 -35.20 -44.30 -7.29
CA LEU A 929 -36.62 -43.93 -7.29
C LEU A 929 -37.14 -43.76 -5.86
N GLY A 930 -36.76 -44.66 -4.93
CA GLY A 930 -37.14 -44.55 -3.52
C GLY A 930 -36.63 -43.27 -2.87
N ILE A 931 -35.40 -42.84 -3.17
CA ILE A 931 -34.86 -41.55 -2.70
C ILE A 931 -35.66 -40.39 -3.27
N LEU A 932 -35.85 -40.36 -4.60
CA LEU A 932 -36.57 -39.27 -5.28
C LEU A 932 -38.03 -39.17 -4.83
N GLN A 933 -38.68 -40.29 -4.51
CA GLN A 933 -40.10 -40.37 -4.15
C GLN A 933 -40.37 -40.15 -2.65
N ASN A 934 -39.38 -40.25 -1.78
CA ASN A 934 -39.61 -40.16 -0.33
C ASN A 934 -38.82 -39.04 0.38
N CYS A 935 -37.76 -38.50 -0.22
CA CYS A 935 -36.97 -37.43 0.40
C CYS A 935 -37.60 -36.05 0.13
N LEU A 936 -38.36 -35.52 1.10
CA LEU A 936 -39.07 -34.24 0.98
C LEU A 936 -38.17 -33.00 0.97
N TYR A 937 -36.99 -33.07 1.60
CA TYR A 937 -36.07 -31.93 1.76
C TYR A 937 -34.84 -32.00 0.85
N LEU A 938 -34.80 -32.96 -0.08
CA LEU A 938 -33.67 -33.18 -0.97
C LEU A 938 -33.44 -31.96 -1.87
N GLU A 939 -32.29 -31.31 -1.74
CA GLU A 939 -31.87 -30.20 -2.60
C GLU A 939 -30.79 -30.64 -3.61
N GLU A 940 -30.02 -31.67 -3.29
CA GLU A 940 -28.91 -32.14 -4.12
C GLU A 940 -28.88 -33.68 -4.19
N PHE A 941 -28.91 -34.20 -5.42
CA PHE A 941 -28.82 -35.63 -5.68
C PHE A 941 -27.90 -35.90 -6.87
N VAL A 942 -26.78 -36.56 -6.60
CA VAL A 942 -25.71 -36.77 -7.60
C VAL A 942 -25.37 -38.25 -7.66
N VAL A 943 -25.53 -38.87 -8.83
CA VAL A 943 -25.05 -40.22 -9.13
C VAL A 943 -24.09 -40.11 -10.32
N GLU A 944 -22.79 -40.07 -10.01
CA GLU A 944 -21.73 -40.12 -11.02
C GLU A 944 -21.03 -41.48 -10.97
N GLY A 945 -20.54 -41.96 -12.10
CA GLY A 945 -19.82 -43.22 -12.20
C GLY A 945 -18.94 -43.24 -13.42
N ASN A 946 -18.12 -44.27 -13.56
CA ASN A 946 -17.40 -44.50 -14.80
C ASN A 946 -18.39 -44.93 -15.89
N ASP A 947 -18.19 -44.47 -17.13
CA ASP A 947 -19.10 -44.71 -18.25
C ASP A 947 -19.40 -46.21 -18.50
N GLU A 948 -18.50 -47.11 -18.08
CA GLU A 948 -18.67 -48.56 -18.21
C GLU A 948 -19.71 -49.17 -17.26
N PHE A 949 -20.11 -48.46 -16.19
CA PHE A 949 -20.91 -49.03 -15.07
C PHE A 949 -22.19 -48.23 -14.75
N LEU A 950 -22.29 -46.97 -15.16
CA LEU A 950 -23.47 -46.12 -14.96
C LEU A 950 -24.77 -46.71 -15.54
N TRP A 951 -24.69 -47.63 -16.51
CA TRP A 951 -25.84 -48.37 -17.04
C TRP A 951 -26.67 -49.07 -15.95
N ASP A 952 -26.00 -49.79 -15.04
CA ASP A 952 -26.68 -50.53 -13.96
C ASP A 952 -27.34 -49.59 -12.92
N SER A 953 -27.09 -48.28 -13.03
CA SER A 953 -27.63 -47.22 -12.18
C SER A 953 -28.58 -46.27 -12.93
N SER A 954 -29.02 -46.65 -14.12
CA SER A 954 -29.94 -45.85 -14.94
C SER A 954 -31.41 -46.08 -14.54
N ILE A 955 -32.24 -45.05 -14.73
CA ILE A 955 -33.70 -45.15 -14.54
C ILE A 955 -34.38 -45.08 -15.91
N PRO A 956 -35.34 -45.96 -16.23
CA PRO A 956 -36.16 -45.82 -17.42
C PRO A 956 -36.90 -44.47 -17.44
N MET A 957 -36.87 -43.75 -18.57
CA MET A 957 -37.55 -42.46 -18.70
C MET A 957 -39.06 -42.55 -18.41
N GLU A 958 -39.69 -43.67 -18.77
CA GLU A 958 -41.10 -43.93 -18.48
C GLU A 958 -41.36 -43.99 -16.96
N GLU A 959 -40.54 -44.72 -16.20
CA GLU A 959 -40.70 -44.86 -14.74
C GLU A 959 -40.36 -43.59 -13.97
N ALA A 960 -39.35 -42.83 -14.43
CA ALA A 960 -38.97 -41.55 -13.83
C ALA A 960 -40.07 -40.48 -13.95
N GLY A 961 -40.92 -40.57 -14.98
CA GLY A 961 -41.95 -39.59 -15.32
C GLY A 961 -43.37 -39.93 -14.85
N GLU A 962 -43.62 -41.13 -14.34
CA GLU A 962 -44.96 -41.58 -13.92
C GLU A 962 -45.40 -41.07 -12.54
N LYS A 963 -44.45 -40.89 -11.60
CA LYS A 963 -44.73 -40.46 -10.22
C LYS A 963 -44.02 -39.15 -9.88
N PRO A 964 -44.70 -38.19 -9.21
CA PRO A 964 -44.07 -36.95 -8.81
C PRO A 964 -42.98 -37.22 -7.78
N TRP A 965 -41.84 -36.56 -7.92
CA TRP A 965 -40.77 -36.61 -6.93
C TRP A 965 -41.18 -35.83 -5.67
N ALA A 966 -40.79 -36.33 -4.49
CA ALA A 966 -41.23 -35.80 -3.20
C ALA A 966 -40.75 -34.37 -2.93
N SER A 967 -39.51 -34.05 -3.27
CA SER A 967 -38.94 -32.72 -3.03
C SER A 967 -39.14 -31.80 -4.22
N ASN A 968 -39.83 -30.67 -4.03
CA ASN A 968 -39.83 -29.56 -4.99
C ASN A 968 -38.60 -28.64 -4.89
N ARG A 969 -37.63 -28.98 -4.03
CA ARG A 969 -36.46 -28.15 -3.68
C ARG A 969 -35.17 -28.56 -4.39
N ILE A 970 -35.21 -29.62 -5.21
CA ILE A 970 -34.03 -30.12 -5.93
C ILE A 970 -33.47 -28.99 -6.81
N ARG A 971 -32.19 -28.66 -6.57
CA ARG A 971 -31.42 -27.65 -7.30
C ARG A 971 -30.35 -28.30 -8.16
N VAL A 972 -29.68 -29.32 -7.63
CA VAL A 972 -28.63 -30.06 -8.34
C VAL A 972 -29.09 -31.50 -8.52
N LEU A 973 -29.20 -31.91 -9.78
CA LEU A 973 -29.56 -33.26 -10.14
C LEU A 973 -28.61 -33.79 -11.22
N GLU A 974 -27.93 -34.88 -10.92
CA GLU A 974 -27.13 -35.62 -11.89
C GLU A 974 -27.51 -37.09 -11.84
N LEU A 975 -28.02 -37.60 -12.96
CA LEU A 975 -28.64 -38.93 -13.02
C LEU A 975 -28.53 -39.51 -14.45
N ALA A 976 -28.33 -40.82 -14.55
CA ALA A 976 -28.37 -41.52 -15.83
C ALA A 976 -29.80 -41.98 -16.17
N ILE A 977 -30.29 -41.63 -17.35
CA ILE A 977 -31.61 -42.05 -17.84
C ILE A 977 -31.43 -43.01 -19.00
N ASP A 978 -32.11 -44.15 -18.90
CA ASP A 978 -32.20 -45.11 -20.00
C ASP A 978 -33.28 -44.64 -20.98
N LEU A 979 -32.89 -44.47 -22.25
CA LEU A 979 -33.78 -44.12 -23.36
C LEU A 979 -34.09 -45.29 -24.30
N GLY A 980 -33.58 -46.49 -24.00
CA GLY A 980 -33.67 -47.67 -24.86
C GLY A 980 -32.68 -47.66 -26.04
N VAL A 981 -32.86 -48.59 -26.99
CA VAL A 981 -31.98 -48.75 -28.16
C VAL A 981 -32.13 -47.56 -29.12
N ILE A 982 -31.08 -46.76 -29.32
CA ILE A 982 -31.11 -45.61 -30.24
C ILE A 982 -29.94 -45.68 -31.23
N GLN A 983 -30.10 -46.48 -32.28
CA GLN A 983 -29.19 -46.47 -33.45
C GLN A 983 -29.28 -45.16 -34.27
N ASP A 984 -30.22 -44.26 -33.94
CA ASP A 984 -30.65 -43.14 -34.78
C ASP A 984 -30.21 -41.73 -34.27
N LEU A 985 -29.51 -41.60 -33.15
CA LEU A 985 -29.02 -40.29 -32.63
C LEU A 985 -27.54 -40.00 -32.92
N TYR A 986 -26.83 -40.93 -33.59
CA TYR A 986 -25.41 -40.78 -33.87
C TYR A 986 -25.14 -39.92 -35.12
N TYR A 987 -24.53 -38.75 -34.96
CA TYR A 987 -23.99 -37.99 -36.08
C TYR A 987 -22.69 -37.24 -35.75
N PRO A 988 -21.61 -37.41 -36.54
CA PRO A 988 -20.48 -36.47 -36.54
C PRO A 988 -20.81 -35.12 -37.21
N GLN A 989 -21.94 -35.01 -37.93
CA GLN A 989 -22.47 -33.79 -38.58
C GLN A 989 -24.01 -33.85 -38.60
N PRO A 990 -24.75 -32.86 -38.10
CA PRO A 990 -26.22 -32.95 -37.99
C PRO A 990 -26.89 -33.03 -39.38
N PRO A 991 -27.88 -33.92 -39.59
CA PRO A 991 -28.61 -34.03 -40.86
C PRO A 991 -29.60 -32.88 -41.04
N ASP A 992 -29.84 -32.45 -42.30
CA ASP A 992 -30.74 -31.33 -42.64
C ASP A 992 -32.22 -31.57 -42.24
N ARG A 993 -32.65 -32.83 -42.00
CA ARG A 993 -33.99 -33.17 -41.47
C ARG A 993 -33.96 -34.45 -40.61
N PRO A 994 -34.42 -34.42 -39.35
CA PRO A 994 -34.60 -35.62 -38.53
C PRO A 994 -35.79 -36.48 -39.01
N SER A 995 -35.70 -37.80 -38.82
CA SER A 995 -36.76 -38.78 -39.09
C SER A 995 -37.95 -38.60 -38.13
N GLY A 996 -39.16 -39.02 -38.54
CA GLY A 996 -40.36 -38.85 -37.71
C GLY A 996 -40.30 -39.56 -36.36
N ARG A 997 -39.58 -40.70 -36.26
CA ARG A 997 -39.36 -41.41 -34.98
C ARG A 997 -38.35 -40.67 -34.10
N GLN A 998 -37.29 -40.12 -34.68
CA GLN A 998 -36.30 -39.30 -33.97
C GLN A 998 -36.95 -38.04 -33.39
N LEU A 999 -37.75 -37.33 -34.19
CA LEU A 999 -38.48 -36.15 -33.73
C LEU A 999 -39.39 -36.48 -32.56
N THR A 1000 -40.09 -37.63 -32.61
CA THR A 1000 -40.97 -38.08 -31.53
C THR A 1000 -40.23 -38.31 -30.21
N ARG A 1001 -39.04 -38.91 -30.24
CA ARG A 1001 -38.25 -39.18 -29.03
C ARG A 1001 -37.56 -37.93 -28.48
N ILE A 1002 -37.07 -37.04 -29.34
CA ILE A 1002 -36.58 -35.71 -28.95
C ILE A 1002 -37.70 -34.93 -28.25
N LEU A 1003 -38.93 -34.96 -28.79
CA LEU A 1003 -40.08 -34.30 -28.17
C LEU A 1003 -40.45 -34.92 -26.81
N GLN A 1004 -40.26 -36.23 -26.62
CA GLN A 1004 -40.50 -36.89 -25.33
C GLN A 1004 -39.44 -36.53 -24.28
N LEU A 1005 -38.16 -36.47 -24.68
CA LEU A 1005 -37.07 -35.95 -23.85
C LEU A 1005 -37.31 -34.49 -23.47
N GLU A 1006 -37.69 -33.66 -24.44
CA GLU A 1006 -38.01 -32.25 -24.21
C GLU A 1006 -39.22 -32.12 -23.26
N ALA A 1007 -40.25 -32.94 -23.40
CA ALA A 1007 -41.40 -32.96 -22.51
C ALA A 1007 -41.04 -33.46 -21.09
N PHE A 1008 -40.13 -34.43 -20.97
CA PHE A 1008 -39.60 -34.89 -19.70
C PHE A 1008 -38.79 -33.79 -19.00
N TYR A 1009 -37.86 -33.15 -19.73
CA TYR A 1009 -37.07 -32.01 -19.26
C TYR A 1009 -37.96 -30.85 -18.79
N LYS A 1010 -38.92 -30.42 -19.62
CA LYS A 1010 -39.86 -29.34 -19.29
C LYS A 1010 -40.68 -29.64 -18.04
N ARG A 1011 -41.09 -30.90 -17.83
CA ARG A 1011 -41.81 -31.30 -16.62
C ARG A 1011 -40.94 -31.20 -15.37
N ILE A 1012 -39.72 -31.71 -15.41
CA ILE A 1012 -38.80 -31.62 -14.27
C ILE A 1012 -38.44 -30.15 -13.98
N ALA A 1013 -38.09 -29.38 -15.01
CA ALA A 1013 -37.77 -27.96 -14.87
C ALA A 1013 -38.96 -27.12 -14.35
N ALA A 1014 -40.19 -27.50 -14.68
CA ALA A 1014 -41.39 -26.84 -14.14
C ALA A 1014 -41.68 -27.22 -12.68
N GLN A 1015 -41.32 -28.44 -12.27
CA GLN A 1015 -41.62 -28.97 -10.93
C GLN A 1015 -40.54 -28.60 -9.89
N HIS A 1016 -39.30 -28.36 -10.31
CA HIS A 1016 -38.14 -28.15 -9.43
C HIS A 1016 -37.35 -26.88 -9.82
N ARG A 1017 -36.73 -26.21 -8.83
CA ARG A 1017 -35.89 -25.02 -9.04
C ARG A 1017 -34.44 -25.42 -9.38
N LEU A 1018 -34.26 -26.14 -10.47
CA LEU A 1018 -32.97 -26.67 -10.89
C LEU A 1018 -31.99 -25.56 -11.27
N THR A 1019 -30.81 -25.60 -10.67
CA THR A 1019 -29.62 -24.83 -11.05
C THR A 1019 -28.65 -25.63 -11.91
N SER A 1020 -28.64 -26.96 -11.76
CA SER A 1020 -27.85 -27.89 -12.58
C SER A 1020 -28.65 -29.16 -12.85
N LEU A 1021 -28.69 -29.58 -14.11
CA LEU A 1021 -29.30 -30.83 -14.55
C LEU A 1021 -28.37 -31.51 -15.56
N CYS A 1022 -27.78 -32.63 -15.16
CA CYS A 1022 -27.04 -33.52 -16.04
C CYS A 1022 -27.85 -34.81 -16.20
N LEU A 1023 -28.27 -35.10 -17.43
CA LEU A 1023 -28.99 -36.32 -17.77
C LEU A 1023 -28.14 -37.11 -18.76
N LYS A 1024 -27.48 -38.16 -18.28
CA LYS A 1024 -26.69 -39.00 -19.17
C LYS A 1024 -27.58 -40.03 -19.84
N VAL A 1025 -27.54 -40.08 -21.17
CA VAL A 1025 -28.28 -41.04 -21.99
C VAL A 1025 -27.41 -42.26 -22.21
N ALA A 1026 -27.88 -43.42 -21.77
CA ALA A 1026 -27.18 -44.69 -22.01
C ALA A 1026 -27.72 -45.40 -23.26
N ASP A 1027 -26.85 -45.86 -24.16
CA ASP A 1027 -27.20 -46.73 -25.28
C ASP A 1027 -27.02 -48.21 -24.91
N LYS A 1028 -28.04 -49.02 -25.17
CA LYS A 1028 -28.08 -50.44 -24.78
C LYS A 1028 -27.18 -51.27 -25.72
N PRO A 1029 -26.15 -51.97 -25.21
CA PRO A 1029 -25.32 -52.81 -26.08
C PRO A 1029 -26.12 -53.98 -26.66
N GLU A 1030 -25.96 -54.24 -27.96
CA GLU A 1030 -26.45 -55.50 -28.57
C GLU A 1030 -25.79 -56.71 -27.90
N GLU A 1031 -26.52 -57.82 -27.78
CA GLU A 1031 -26.03 -59.07 -27.22
C GLU A 1031 -24.83 -59.60 -28.01
N GLY A 1032 -23.61 -59.18 -27.62
CA GLY A 1032 -22.42 -59.46 -28.41
C GLY A 1032 -21.22 -58.53 -28.15
N GLY A 1033 -20.91 -58.22 -26.89
CA GLY A 1033 -19.56 -57.77 -26.49
C GLY A 1033 -19.13 -56.34 -26.83
N GLN A 1034 -19.98 -55.47 -27.38
CA GLN A 1034 -19.67 -54.03 -27.43
C GLN A 1034 -20.05 -53.36 -26.10
N LYS A 1035 -19.14 -52.53 -25.57
CA LYS A 1035 -19.37 -51.72 -24.36
C LYS A 1035 -20.38 -50.62 -24.69
N GLY A 1036 -21.46 -50.52 -23.89
CA GLY A 1036 -22.42 -49.42 -23.99
C GLY A 1036 -21.73 -48.07 -23.85
N ARG A 1037 -22.22 -47.07 -24.58
CA ARG A 1037 -21.70 -45.69 -24.52
C ARG A 1037 -22.73 -44.78 -23.85
N LEU A 1038 -22.27 -43.90 -22.99
CA LEU A 1038 -23.07 -42.80 -22.45
C LEU A 1038 -22.83 -41.55 -23.29
N TYR A 1039 -23.91 -40.81 -23.52
CA TYR A 1039 -23.91 -39.50 -24.15
C TYR A 1039 -24.38 -38.49 -23.11
N ASP A 1040 -23.63 -37.41 -22.93
CA ASP A 1040 -23.97 -36.32 -22.01
C ASP A 1040 -25.04 -35.38 -22.59
#